data_AF-A0A182ARS4-F1
#
_entry.id   AF-A0A182ARS4-F1
#
_cell.length_a   1.000
_cell.length_b   1.000
_cell.length_c   1.000
_cell.angle_alpha   90.00
_cell.angle_beta   90.00
_cell.angle_gamma   90.00
#
_symmetry.space_group_name_H-M   'P 1'
#
loop_
_entity.id
_entity.type
_entity.pdbx_description
1 polymer ?
#
loop_
_entity_poly.entity_id
_entity_poly.type
_entity_poly.pdbx_seq_one_letter_code
_entity_poly.pdbx_strand_id
1 'polypeptide(L)'
;MTVTASSGSTRVAPQRYDTLPLSSVRQAEQEDRFPDGGELDNLITFFQSGQRRVAAAQRLSENADFIVAKAANRIFSGGTPLSYLDAPLSPSARGGGDGSPLAADQAAFQRSVQTFAGATGTSGKGNLISRLLEGAGGDADVRVVLPTGFTPISVGIYGTARMRKSIRDLAWFLRYVGYALVAGDPSILAVNTRGLRDVLEKACSLAATNVALQEMRAAAAGLFKAEPEARQLVIQYFNVLLNELAVPTPSARQRLGSPVNQGLQLPATYALGAQGKAQRFVMKPAMTGAQKAEVIRAAYRQVFERDIVKGYSQEVCPVEATQVRQGQISMREFIRALGRSREYQKQFYGRFSNSRAVELAFRHFLGRGISSREEFTKFFDIVSAQGLPGLVDCLVNSMEYARVFGEETVPYLRDLGEEAQESAGWGSNRKLFRFSAPFEGAPQYVTLYAAYRQPFPDQHPYGGGNDPLGLTYGAIFPSGTAKVATRPVPFSYDSRRILIGNGLNQPGQMGSTQFRKAEPRRVGPRVVRLQQIATGGNSVPRRGGQPSVRNTESSTQAVINAVYVQVLGNTGYAGERNKVEEIKLENGDISLREFVRQVARSNAFRRRYWSGLYITKAIEVMHRRLLGRPTFGRWEIDAYFDTAARLGFYGVVDAMLNSREYNDCFGEDTVPFERFITPTDRTARKVPGLNRPFNASAYTDLTPAKRPEVTPPQAVRTVGDITPRNLPERSTVVRGGWSAKIAGGVVNTPAPGAFESRSIRQRPAPSRTWRDPGVSAYWSTPGGAGFTGPAQSAPASGDWKKAVSTNLATATALQPGDAMRNALRPGQPQGFQRRQSLGRPVRVGRTATETQVQEALEAVYRQLLNRIPLTAERLTDAESQFRNNQLTAAEFVEQLATTDLFQQRLNRMAPLRAASAAYLALLGRAAEPHEVSRFLAIRSKRGQVAAVQDLLNSSEYATAFGQDTVPFLRGLRTAPGQPLTTVNRTAALYAGNAGLTPSPKGAL
;
A
#
# COMPACT_ATOMS: atom_id res chain seq x y z
N MET A 1 -2.07 24.14 16.75
CA MET A 1 -2.29 23.12 15.69
C MET A 1 -1.99 21.75 16.26
N THR A 2 -2.96 20.84 16.26
CA THR A 2 -2.74 19.44 16.65
C THR A 2 -2.29 18.65 15.42
N VAL A 3 -1.22 17.85 15.56
CA VAL A 3 -0.72 17.00 14.48
C VAL A 3 -1.62 15.76 14.40
N THR A 4 -2.43 15.63 13.36
CA THR A 4 -3.44 14.55 13.21
C THR A 4 -2.94 13.36 12.40
N ALA A 5 -1.77 13.45 11.77
CA ALA A 5 -1.18 12.40 10.95
C ALA A 5 0.34 12.36 11.06
N SER A 6 0.96 11.27 10.62
CA SER A 6 2.41 11.13 10.59
C SER A 6 2.86 10.30 9.39
N SER A 7 3.94 10.72 8.73
CA SER A 7 4.63 9.94 7.70
C SER A 7 5.53 8.84 8.29
N GLY A 8 5.74 8.88 9.61
CA GLY A 8 6.66 8.04 10.36
C GLY A 8 8.07 8.64 10.45
N SER A 9 8.80 8.36 11.53
CA SER A 9 10.19 8.74 11.70
C SER A 9 11.10 7.55 11.37
N THR A 10 11.75 7.58 10.21
CA THR A 10 12.83 6.64 9.91
C THR A 10 14.10 7.07 10.64
N ARG A 11 14.86 6.12 11.20
CA ARG A 11 16.19 6.40 11.74
C ARG A 11 17.08 6.93 10.61
N VAL A 12 17.63 8.11 10.78
CA VAL A 12 18.59 8.73 9.86
C VAL A 12 19.81 9.15 10.67
N ALA A 13 20.98 8.74 10.22
CA ALA A 13 22.24 9.24 10.75
C ALA A 13 22.75 10.34 9.80
N PRO A 14 22.89 11.59 10.24
CA PRO A 14 23.50 12.62 9.41
C PRO A 14 24.98 12.28 9.18
N GLN A 15 25.47 12.53 7.95
CA GLN A 15 26.90 12.41 7.67
C GLN A 15 27.64 13.49 8.48
N ARG A 16 28.68 13.07 9.21
CA ARG A 16 29.44 13.96 10.09
C ARG A 16 30.77 14.35 9.47
N TYR A 17 31.50 13.36 8.98
CA TYR A 17 32.81 13.47 8.34
C TYR A 17 33.05 12.20 7.52
N ASP A 18 34.03 12.24 6.63
CA ASP A 18 34.46 11.11 5.82
C ASP A 18 35.72 10.47 6.41
N THR A 19 35.93 9.20 6.07
CA THR A 19 37.20 8.50 6.30
C THR A 19 37.71 8.02 4.95
N LEU A 20 39.02 7.86 4.81
CA LEU A 20 39.61 7.41 3.54
C LEU A 20 39.04 6.06 3.07
N PRO A 21 38.84 5.06 3.95
CA PRO A 21 38.17 3.83 3.54
C PRO A 21 36.71 4.03 3.11
N LEU A 22 35.97 4.87 3.83
CA LEU A 22 34.57 5.13 3.52
C LEU A 22 34.42 5.85 2.18
N SER A 23 35.24 6.87 1.90
CA SER A 23 35.16 7.62 0.65
C SER A 23 35.50 6.76 -0.57
N SER A 24 36.53 5.91 -0.46
CA SER A 24 36.95 4.99 -1.53
C SER A 24 35.87 3.95 -1.84
N VAL A 25 35.33 3.28 -0.82
CA VAL A 25 34.27 2.27 -1.00
C VAL A 25 32.97 2.90 -1.48
N ARG A 26 32.64 4.09 -0.97
CA ARG A 26 31.42 4.82 -1.35
C ARG A 26 31.41 5.19 -2.83
N GLN A 27 32.55 5.53 -3.43
CA GLN A 27 32.62 5.85 -4.85
C GLN A 27 32.29 4.62 -5.71
N ALA A 28 32.88 3.46 -5.40
CA ALA A 28 32.56 2.21 -6.09
C ALA A 28 31.10 1.78 -5.89
N GLU A 29 30.57 1.93 -4.68
CA GLU A 29 29.16 1.63 -4.35
C GLU A 29 28.19 2.54 -5.10
N GLN A 30 28.47 3.85 -5.17
CA GLN A 30 27.65 4.80 -5.92
C GLN A 30 27.66 4.54 -7.42
N GLU A 31 28.65 3.83 -7.96
CA GLU A 31 28.77 3.43 -9.37
C GLU A 31 28.26 2.00 -9.63
N ASP A 32 27.75 1.29 -8.60
CA ASP A 32 27.35 -0.13 -8.66
C ASP A 32 28.46 -1.06 -9.21
N ARG A 33 29.73 -0.70 -8.99
CA ARG A 33 30.91 -1.47 -9.38
C ARG A 33 31.66 -2.04 -8.18
N PHE A 34 32.54 -2.99 -8.47
CA PHE A 34 33.51 -3.44 -7.47
C PHE A 34 34.67 -2.43 -7.41
N PRO A 35 35.34 -2.29 -6.25
CA PRO A 35 36.52 -1.44 -6.15
C PRO A 35 37.60 -1.85 -7.16
N ASP A 36 38.15 -0.87 -7.86
CA ASP A 36 39.19 -1.11 -8.87
C ASP A 36 40.56 -1.31 -8.19
N GLY A 37 41.55 -1.82 -8.94
CA GLY A 37 42.91 -2.05 -8.42
C GLY A 37 43.50 -0.83 -7.72
N GLY A 38 43.39 0.37 -8.32
CA GLY A 38 43.90 1.60 -7.70
C GLY A 38 43.18 2.01 -6.41
N GLU A 39 41.87 1.74 -6.29
CA GLU A 39 41.13 2.01 -5.04
C GLU A 39 41.51 1.00 -3.94
N LEU A 40 41.71 -0.27 -4.32
CA LEU A 40 42.23 -1.30 -3.42
C LEU A 40 43.65 -0.97 -2.96
N ASP A 41 44.51 -0.49 -3.84
CA ASP A 41 45.87 -0.06 -3.51
C ASP A 41 45.87 1.12 -2.52
N ASN A 42 44.95 2.07 -2.69
CA ASN A 42 44.75 3.17 -1.73
C ASN A 42 44.33 2.64 -0.35
N LEU A 43 43.42 1.65 -0.31
CA LEU A 43 43.00 1.01 0.95
C LEU A 43 44.16 0.24 1.59
N ILE A 44 44.92 -0.52 0.82
CA ILE A 44 46.09 -1.27 1.29
C ILE A 44 47.11 -0.31 1.91
N THR A 45 47.44 0.78 1.20
CA THR A 45 48.36 1.82 1.67
C THR A 45 47.87 2.47 2.98
N PHE A 46 46.57 2.73 3.08
CA PHE A 46 45.96 3.21 4.32
C PHE A 46 46.12 2.21 5.47
N PHE A 47 45.79 0.94 5.27
CA PHE A 47 45.87 -0.05 6.36
C PHE A 47 47.31 -0.34 6.78
N GLN A 48 48.26 -0.37 5.84
CA GLN A 48 49.69 -0.51 6.14
C GLN A 48 50.23 0.65 7.01
N SER A 49 49.77 1.88 6.76
CA SER A 49 50.13 3.06 7.57
C SER A 49 49.31 3.21 8.87
N GLY A 50 48.38 2.30 9.15
CA GLY A 50 47.46 2.39 10.28
C GLY A 50 48.14 2.40 11.65
N GLN A 51 49.10 1.51 11.89
CA GLN A 51 49.79 1.41 13.18
C GLN A 51 50.57 2.69 13.51
N ARG A 52 51.25 3.28 12.52
CA ARG A 52 51.97 4.56 12.67
C ARG A 52 51.03 5.68 13.07
N ARG A 53 49.83 5.73 12.47
CA ARG A 53 48.83 6.77 12.77
C ARG A 53 48.22 6.61 14.16
N VAL A 54 47.90 5.39 14.57
CA VAL A 54 47.40 5.14 15.93
C VAL A 54 48.47 5.49 16.97
N ALA A 55 49.74 5.10 16.75
CA ALA A 55 50.84 5.44 17.64
C ALA A 55 51.04 6.97 17.74
N ALA A 56 50.96 7.70 16.63
CA ALA A 56 51.04 9.15 16.63
C ALA A 56 49.87 9.80 17.39
N ALA A 57 48.64 9.31 17.20
CA ALA A 57 47.48 9.79 17.95
C ALA A 57 47.57 9.49 19.46
N GLN A 58 48.10 8.33 19.84
CA GLN A 58 48.37 7.96 21.24
C GLN A 58 49.36 8.93 21.88
N ARG A 59 50.51 9.16 21.24
CA ARG A 59 51.51 10.12 21.76
C ARG A 59 50.96 11.55 21.87
N LEU A 60 50.13 11.99 20.91
CA LEU A 60 49.43 13.27 21.02
C LEU A 60 48.48 13.32 22.22
N SER A 61 47.76 12.22 22.50
CA SER A 61 46.84 12.13 23.63
C SER A 61 47.55 12.05 24.99
N GLU A 62 48.66 11.34 25.08
CA GLU A 62 49.48 11.22 26.31
C GLU A 62 50.13 12.54 26.69
N ASN A 63 50.46 13.38 25.70
CA ASN A 63 51.09 14.68 25.88
C ASN A 63 50.10 15.85 25.71
N ALA A 64 48.79 15.59 25.79
CA ALA A 64 47.77 16.58 25.50
C ALA A 64 47.82 17.78 26.46
N ASP A 65 48.01 17.52 27.76
CA ASP A 65 48.12 18.58 28.76
C ASP A 65 49.33 19.49 28.48
N PHE A 66 50.47 18.91 28.10
CA PHE A 66 51.68 19.67 27.74
C PHE A 66 51.48 20.56 26.49
N ILE A 67 50.85 20.02 25.44
CA ILE A 67 50.60 20.76 24.19
C ILE A 67 49.67 21.95 24.44
N VAL A 68 48.57 21.72 25.17
CA VAL A 68 47.59 22.77 25.49
C VAL A 68 48.19 23.80 26.46
N ALA A 69 49.00 23.36 27.44
CA ALA A 69 49.72 24.24 28.36
C ALA A 69 50.59 25.25 27.62
N LYS A 70 51.41 24.76 26.70
CA LYS A 70 52.36 25.58 25.96
C LYS A 70 51.64 26.63 25.11
N ALA A 71 50.55 26.25 24.47
CA ALA A 71 49.72 27.15 23.68
C ALA A 71 48.98 28.18 24.54
N ALA A 72 48.40 27.75 25.67
CA ALA A 72 47.65 28.63 26.57
C ALA A 72 48.56 29.68 27.24
N ASN A 73 49.75 29.28 27.71
CA ASN A 73 50.74 30.17 28.30
C ASN A 73 51.33 31.18 27.28
N ARG A 74 51.18 30.92 25.97
CA ARG A 74 51.57 31.88 24.92
C ARG A 74 50.56 33.01 24.73
N ILE A 75 49.29 32.76 25.02
CA ILE A 75 48.18 33.71 24.75
C ILE A 75 47.55 34.31 26.00
N PHE A 76 47.76 33.70 27.18
CA PHE A 76 47.24 34.19 28.46
C PHE A 76 48.36 34.60 29.41
N SER A 77 48.11 35.62 30.24
CA SER A 77 49.03 36.11 31.27
C SER A 77 48.30 36.29 32.62
N GLY A 78 49.03 36.14 33.73
CA GLY A 78 48.50 36.44 35.07
C GLY A 78 47.72 35.30 35.75
N GLY A 79 48.04 34.03 35.45
CA GLY A 79 47.48 32.85 36.12
C GLY A 79 47.89 31.54 35.43
N THR A 80 47.55 30.40 36.02
CA THR A 80 47.77 29.03 35.50
C THR A 80 46.60 28.58 34.61
N PRO A 81 46.73 28.56 33.27
CA PRO A 81 45.60 28.31 32.38
C PRO A 81 44.94 26.94 32.53
N LEU A 82 45.69 25.89 32.87
CA LEU A 82 45.12 24.54 33.02
C LEU A 82 44.32 24.34 34.30
N SER A 83 44.44 25.25 35.28
CA SER A 83 43.58 25.23 36.47
C SER A 83 42.08 25.36 36.14
N TYR A 84 41.76 25.82 34.93
CA TYR A 84 40.40 25.95 34.42
C TYR A 84 39.91 24.71 33.66
N LEU A 85 40.68 23.62 33.59
CA LEU A 85 40.20 22.35 33.04
C LEU A 85 39.31 21.63 34.06
N ASP A 86 38.14 21.18 33.62
CA ASP A 86 37.24 20.38 34.46
C ASP A 86 37.71 18.91 34.61
N ALA A 87 38.56 18.42 33.70
CA ALA A 87 39.16 17.08 33.71
C ALA A 87 40.52 17.08 32.99
N PRO A 88 41.47 16.20 33.37
CA PRO A 88 42.74 16.05 32.65
C PRO A 88 42.50 15.63 31.20
N LEU A 89 43.29 16.18 30.27
CA LEU A 89 43.14 15.89 28.83
C LEU A 89 43.82 14.59 28.44
N SER A 90 44.88 14.24 29.15
CA SER A 90 45.61 12.99 28.95
C SER A 90 44.79 11.83 29.55
N PRO A 91 44.65 10.69 28.84
CA PRO A 91 43.99 9.51 29.39
C PRO A 91 44.91 8.88 30.44
N SER A 92 45.01 9.47 31.63
CA SER A 92 45.60 8.78 32.78
C SER A 92 44.75 7.56 33.08
N ALA A 93 45.43 6.42 33.20
CA ALA A 93 44.83 5.14 33.54
C ALA A 93 43.85 5.33 34.70
N ARG A 94 42.66 4.73 34.58
CA ARG A 94 41.75 4.56 35.72
C ARG A 94 42.49 3.78 36.81
N GLY A 95 43.14 4.50 37.72
CA GLY A 95 43.86 3.95 38.86
C GLY A 95 45.29 4.47 39.00
N GLY A 96 45.47 5.44 39.90
CA GLY A 96 46.76 5.67 40.57
C GLY A 96 47.40 7.04 40.29
N GLY A 97 47.50 7.87 41.34
CA GLY A 97 48.56 8.86 41.48
C GLY A 97 48.13 10.31 41.31
N ASP A 98 48.34 11.09 42.38
CA ASP A 98 48.13 12.53 42.58
C ASP A 98 49.05 13.42 41.72
N GLY A 99 49.20 13.09 40.43
CA GLY A 99 49.99 13.83 39.44
C GLY A 99 49.17 14.99 38.86
N SER A 100 49.01 16.06 39.65
CA SER A 100 48.13 17.18 39.31
C SER A 100 48.45 17.87 37.97
N PRO A 101 47.43 18.39 37.24
CA PRO A 101 47.62 19.23 36.04
C PRO A 101 48.47 20.50 36.29
N LEU A 102 48.70 20.86 37.57
CA LEU A 102 49.59 21.96 37.97
C LEU A 102 51.06 21.68 37.65
N ALA A 103 51.55 20.43 37.68
CA ALA A 103 52.97 20.14 37.45
C ALA A 103 53.38 20.36 35.98
N ALA A 104 52.53 19.91 35.05
CA ALA A 104 52.70 20.18 33.62
C ALA A 104 52.60 21.69 33.31
N ASP A 105 51.71 22.40 34.00
CA ASP A 105 51.55 23.85 33.86
C ASP A 105 52.76 24.62 34.40
N GLN A 106 53.28 24.26 35.58
CA GLN A 106 54.47 24.89 36.16
C GLN A 106 55.71 24.69 35.27
N ALA A 107 55.89 23.49 34.71
CA ALA A 107 56.99 23.22 33.77
C ALA A 107 56.84 23.99 32.44
N ALA A 108 55.61 24.11 31.92
CA ALA A 108 55.33 24.91 30.72
C ALA A 108 55.48 26.41 30.98
N PHE A 109 55.05 26.89 32.15
CA PHE A 109 55.14 28.29 32.59
C PHE A 109 56.60 28.71 32.80
N GLN A 110 57.43 27.89 33.46
CA GLN A 110 58.86 28.17 33.62
C GLN A 110 59.58 28.30 32.27
N ARG A 111 59.23 27.44 31.30
CA ARG A 111 59.76 27.52 29.92
C ARG A 111 59.20 28.71 29.14
N SER A 112 57.94 29.08 29.33
CA SER A 112 57.36 30.26 28.66
C SER A 112 57.92 31.57 29.23
N VAL A 113 58.16 31.64 30.54
CA VAL A 113 58.84 32.77 31.19
C VAL A 113 60.26 32.91 30.65
N GLN A 114 61.00 31.82 30.38
CA GLN A 114 62.31 31.90 29.71
C GLN A 114 62.23 32.50 28.28
N THR A 115 61.14 32.23 27.54
CA THR A 115 60.93 32.82 26.19
C THR A 115 60.37 34.24 26.18
N PHE A 116 59.69 34.69 27.24
CA PHE A 116 59.12 36.04 27.35
C PHE A 116 60.02 37.00 28.14
N ALA A 117 60.79 36.52 29.12
CA ALA A 117 61.68 37.30 29.99
C ALA A 117 63.10 37.45 29.43
N GLY A 118 63.26 37.34 28.10
CA GLY A 118 64.49 37.69 27.40
C GLY A 118 64.65 39.19 27.14
N ALA A 119 64.31 40.06 28.10
CA ALA A 119 64.78 41.45 28.22
C ALA A 119 64.04 42.19 29.34
N THR A 120 64.64 42.26 30.53
CA THR A 120 64.73 43.47 31.37
C THR A 120 65.59 43.17 32.60
N GLY A 121 66.91 43.29 32.44
CA GLY A 121 67.84 43.13 33.56
C GLY A 121 69.30 43.06 33.11
N THR A 122 69.94 44.23 33.07
CA THR A 122 71.40 44.46 33.15
C THR A 122 72.24 44.35 31.87
N SER A 123 72.64 45.54 31.41
CA SER A 123 73.88 45.94 30.73
C SER A 123 74.83 44.84 30.22
N GLY A 124 74.91 44.69 28.90
CA GLY A 124 75.97 43.95 28.22
C GLY A 124 75.85 44.07 26.71
N LYS A 125 76.73 44.88 26.10
CA LYS A 125 76.95 44.89 24.64
C LYS A 125 77.36 43.49 24.20
N GLY A 126 76.51 42.80 23.46
CA GLY A 126 76.88 41.55 22.82
C GLY A 126 75.66 40.74 22.39
N ASN A 127 75.62 40.41 21.10
CA ASN A 127 74.80 39.37 20.48
C ASN A 127 73.41 39.72 19.94
N LEU A 128 73.36 40.75 19.09
CA LEU A 128 72.42 40.80 17.96
C LEU A 128 72.55 39.56 17.05
N ILE A 129 73.75 38.95 16.98
CA ILE A 129 74.01 37.73 16.20
C ILE A 129 73.37 36.49 16.87
N SER A 130 73.28 36.41 18.21
CA SER A 130 72.61 35.26 18.87
C SER A 130 71.10 35.28 18.70
N ARG A 131 70.44 36.45 18.66
CA ARG A 131 69.00 36.52 18.35
C ARG A 131 68.69 36.22 16.88
N LEU A 132 69.65 36.49 15.99
CA LEU A 132 69.54 36.17 14.56
C LEU A 132 69.90 34.70 14.27
N LEU A 133 70.78 34.09 15.07
CA LEU A 133 71.18 32.69 14.98
C LEU A 133 70.23 31.74 15.75
N GLU A 134 69.60 32.18 16.84
CA GLU A 134 68.53 31.43 17.53
C GLU A 134 67.19 31.54 16.78
N GLY A 135 67.02 32.59 15.97
CA GLY A 135 66.02 32.65 14.90
C GLY A 135 66.32 31.75 13.69
N ALA A 136 67.54 31.19 13.59
CA ALA A 136 67.95 30.24 12.56
C ALA A 136 67.96 28.77 13.05
N GLY A 137 67.82 28.53 14.36
CA GLY A 137 67.82 27.19 14.97
C GLY A 137 66.45 26.58 15.25
N GLY A 138 65.35 27.32 14.99
CA GLY A 138 64.00 26.74 15.01
C GLY A 138 63.74 25.94 13.75
N ASP A 139 63.23 24.70 13.89
CA ASP A 139 62.78 23.86 12.76
C ASP A 139 62.05 24.72 11.72
N ALA A 140 62.66 24.90 10.54
CA ALA A 140 62.19 25.84 9.52
C ALA A 140 60.73 25.58 9.10
N ASP A 141 60.29 24.32 9.24
CA ASP A 141 58.97 23.83 8.86
C ASP A 141 57.85 24.29 9.83
N VAL A 142 58.18 24.72 11.06
CA VAL A 142 57.19 24.98 12.13
C VAL A 142 57.45 26.31 12.85
N ARG A 143 57.50 27.40 12.08
CA ARG A 143 57.61 28.76 12.63
C ARG A 143 56.28 29.25 13.22
N VAL A 144 56.34 29.83 14.41
CA VAL A 144 55.22 30.52 15.08
C VAL A 144 55.37 32.01 14.80
N VAL A 145 54.38 32.61 14.14
CA VAL A 145 54.41 34.02 13.72
C VAL A 145 53.50 34.82 14.65
N LEU A 146 54.09 35.72 15.42
CA LEU A 146 53.34 36.67 16.24
C LEU A 146 52.90 37.86 15.38
N PRO A 147 51.61 38.23 15.39
CA PRO A 147 51.15 39.49 14.80
C PRO A 147 51.85 40.68 15.46
N THR A 148 52.16 41.71 14.68
CA THR A 148 52.77 42.95 15.18
C THR A 148 51.86 43.60 16.22
N GLY A 149 52.37 43.84 17.44
CA GLY A 149 51.59 44.44 18.54
C GLY A 149 50.73 43.44 19.35
N PHE A 150 50.95 42.14 19.21
CA PHE A 150 50.23 41.12 20.00
C PHE A 150 50.51 41.23 21.50
N THR A 151 49.47 41.37 22.31
CA THR A 151 49.53 41.32 23.78
C THR A 151 48.76 40.11 24.31
N PRO A 152 49.32 39.36 25.28
CA PRO A 152 48.62 38.24 25.90
C PRO A 152 47.42 38.73 26.73
N ILE A 153 46.35 37.93 26.74
CA ILE A 153 45.10 38.22 27.42
C ILE A 153 45.29 37.98 28.93
N SER A 154 45.03 38.99 29.75
CA SER A 154 45.06 38.83 31.20
C SER A 154 43.90 37.94 31.68
N VAL A 155 44.23 36.87 32.42
CA VAL A 155 43.26 35.90 32.96
C VAL A 155 42.23 36.59 33.87
N GLY A 156 42.66 37.57 34.68
CA GLY A 156 41.79 38.31 35.59
C GLY A 156 40.71 39.13 34.89
N ILE A 157 41.01 39.70 33.72
CA ILE A 157 40.06 40.49 32.91
C ILE A 157 39.16 39.57 32.07
N TYR A 158 39.70 38.44 31.61
CA TYR A 158 38.98 37.49 30.77
C TYR A 158 37.86 36.78 31.55
N GLY A 159 38.08 36.46 32.83
CA GLY A 159 37.09 35.83 33.69
C GLY A 159 36.97 34.32 33.47
N THR A 160 36.54 33.63 34.51
CA THR A 160 36.62 32.16 34.61
C THR A 160 35.79 31.41 33.56
N ALA A 161 34.58 31.87 33.26
CA ALA A 161 33.69 31.20 32.30
C ALA A 161 34.20 31.28 30.85
N ARG A 162 34.80 32.40 30.45
CA ARG A 162 35.42 32.55 29.12
C ARG A 162 36.72 31.76 29.04
N MET A 163 37.50 31.75 30.14
CA MET A 163 38.72 30.97 30.24
C MET A 163 38.48 29.47 30.05
N ARG A 164 37.48 28.90 30.75
CA ARG A 164 37.06 27.50 30.58
C ARG A 164 36.73 27.17 29.13
N LYS A 165 36.01 28.05 28.42
CA LYS A 165 35.68 27.85 26.99
C LYS A 165 36.94 27.82 26.13
N SER A 166 37.84 28.78 26.29
CA SER A 166 39.07 28.85 25.50
C SER A 166 39.96 27.62 25.67
N ILE A 167 40.17 27.16 26.91
CA ILE A 167 40.98 25.96 27.17
C ILE A 167 40.30 24.69 26.66
N ARG A 168 38.97 24.57 26.81
CA ARG A 168 38.19 23.48 26.21
C ARG A 168 38.31 23.47 24.69
N ASP A 169 38.26 24.63 24.05
CA ASP A 169 38.32 24.73 22.58
C ASP A 169 39.72 24.35 22.06
N LEU A 170 40.81 24.74 22.76
CA LEU A 170 42.17 24.26 22.48
C LEU A 170 42.26 22.73 22.58
N ALA A 171 41.68 22.15 23.63
CA ALA A 171 41.61 20.70 23.78
C ALA A 171 40.80 20.02 22.66
N TRP A 172 39.69 20.63 22.21
CA TRP A 172 38.89 20.12 21.10
C TRP A 172 39.64 20.15 19.77
N PHE A 173 40.40 21.20 19.49
CA PHE A 173 41.25 21.26 18.29
C PHE A 173 42.27 20.13 18.29
N LEU A 174 42.97 19.89 19.39
CA LEU A 174 43.92 18.77 19.50
C LEU A 174 43.25 17.42 19.29
N ARG A 175 42.09 17.22 19.92
CA ARG A 175 41.32 15.97 19.82
C ARG A 175 40.85 15.71 18.38
N TYR A 176 40.36 16.73 17.68
CA TYR A 176 39.95 16.58 16.29
C TYR A 176 41.13 16.35 15.34
N VAL A 177 42.30 16.94 15.60
CA VAL A 177 43.53 16.59 14.86
C VAL A 177 43.89 15.12 15.07
N GLY A 178 43.81 14.62 16.32
CA GLY A 178 43.98 13.20 16.62
C GLY A 178 42.98 12.31 15.86
N TYR A 179 41.71 12.70 15.81
CA TYR A 179 40.68 11.97 15.07
C TYR A 179 40.91 11.99 13.56
N ALA A 180 41.27 13.13 12.98
CA ALA A 180 41.58 13.28 11.56
C ALA A 180 42.76 12.38 11.16
N LEU A 181 43.78 12.32 12.02
CA LEU A 181 44.97 11.51 11.82
C LEU A 181 44.64 10.01 11.80
N VAL A 182 43.78 9.53 12.71
CA VAL A 182 43.32 8.14 12.71
C VAL A 182 42.37 7.84 11.54
N ALA A 183 41.48 8.78 11.20
CA ALA A 183 40.55 8.65 10.08
C ALA A 183 41.24 8.68 8.70
N GLY A 184 42.44 9.28 8.62
CA GLY A 184 43.22 9.47 7.40
C GLY A 184 42.64 10.49 6.44
N ASP A 185 41.70 11.33 6.88
CA ASP A 185 41.03 12.34 6.07
C ASP A 185 40.76 13.61 6.91
N PRO A 186 41.06 14.83 6.44
CA PRO A 186 40.88 16.05 7.21
C PRO A 186 39.43 16.59 7.22
N SER A 187 38.45 15.90 6.65
CA SER A 187 37.07 16.39 6.55
C SER A 187 36.46 16.78 7.91
N ILE A 188 36.77 16.06 9.00
CA ILE A 188 36.33 16.42 10.35
C ILE A 188 36.82 17.81 10.79
N LEU A 189 38.01 18.22 10.34
CA LEU A 189 38.55 19.55 10.61
C LEU A 189 37.78 20.56 9.78
N ALA A 190 37.72 20.38 8.47
CA ALA A 190 37.07 21.30 7.54
C ALA A 190 35.61 21.58 7.91
N VAL A 191 34.82 20.56 8.25
CA VAL A 191 33.39 20.71 8.58
C VAL A 191 33.17 21.53 9.85
N ASN A 192 34.05 21.38 10.84
CA ASN A 192 33.87 21.97 12.17
C ASN A 192 34.59 23.31 12.36
N THR A 193 35.64 23.59 11.59
CA THR A 193 36.43 24.84 11.72
C THR A 193 36.05 25.89 10.69
N ARG A 194 35.52 25.51 9.53
CA ARG A 194 35.12 26.47 8.51
C ARG A 194 33.94 27.33 8.97
N GLY A 195 34.09 28.65 8.88
CA GLY A 195 33.11 29.61 9.41
C GLY A 195 33.13 29.77 10.92
N LEU A 196 33.98 29.04 11.64
CA LEU A 196 34.15 29.23 13.09
C LEU A 196 34.79 30.60 13.39
N ARG A 197 35.58 31.14 12.45
CA ARG A 197 36.18 32.47 12.52
C ARG A 197 35.20 33.56 12.95
N ASP A 198 34.09 33.70 12.23
CA ASP A 198 33.12 34.78 12.45
C ASP A 198 32.35 34.59 13.77
N VAL A 199 32.27 33.35 14.25
CA VAL A 199 31.70 33.01 15.56
C VAL A 199 32.68 33.38 16.67
N LEU A 200 33.97 33.07 16.48
CA LEU A 200 35.03 33.37 17.44
C LEU A 200 35.30 34.87 17.54
N GLU A 201 35.33 35.60 16.43
CA GLU A 201 35.58 37.05 16.40
C GLU A 201 34.59 37.86 17.26
N LYS A 202 33.37 37.34 17.48
CA LYS A 202 32.37 37.96 18.37
C LYS A 202 32.71 37.86 19.85
N ALA A 203 33.54 36.90 20.26
CA ALA A 203 33.76 36.56 21.67
C ALA A 203 35.24 36.48 22.09
N CYS A 204 36.17 36.32 21.15
CA CYS A 204 37.60 36.23 21.41
C CYS A 204 38.43 36.82 20.26
N SER A 205 39.72 37.06 20.54
CA SER A 205 40.68 37.55 19.54
C SER A 205 41.10 36.40 18.62
N LEU A 206 40.76 36.50 17.33
CA LEU A 206 41.19 35.54 16.31
C LEU A 206 42.72 35.45 16.20
N ALA A 207 43.42 36.57 16.42
CA ALA A 207 44.87 36.61 16.46
C ALA A 207 45.44 35.71 17.57
N ALA A 208 44.82 35.73 18.75
CA ALA A 208 45.19 34.83 19.84
C ALA A 208 44.91 33.36 19.49
N THR A 209 43.78 33.04 18.87
CA THR A 209 43.46 31.67 18.43
C THR A 209 44.48 31.16 17.40
N ASN A 210 44.87 31.98 16.42
CA ASN A 210 45.86 31.60 15.41
C ASN A 210 47.25 31.36 16.03
N VAL A 211 47.69 32.23 16.94
CA VAL A 211 48.97 32.06 17.66
C VAL A 211 48.95 30.77 18.49
N ALA A 212 47.86 30.50 19.21
CA ALA A 212 47.72 29.28 20.00
C ALA A 212 47.80 28.02 19.13
N LEU A 213 47.10 27.98 18.00
CA LEU A 213 47.13 26.83 17.08
C LEU A 213 48.49 26.62 16.41
N GLN A 214 49.20 27.70 16.06
CA GLN A 214 50.57 27.61 15.56
C GLN A 214 51.53 27.07 16.64
N GLU A 215 51.35 27.47 17.89
CA GLU A 215 52.13 26.95 19.03
C GLU A 215 51.80 25.47 19.30
N MET A 216 50.53 25.07 19.21
CA MET A 216 50.14 23.65 19.33
C MET A 216 50.78 22.81 18.23
N ARG A 217 50.82 23.32 16.99
CA ARG A 217 51.52 22.69 15.86
C ARG A 217 53.01 22.53 16.15
N ALA A 218 53.68 23.57 16.68
CA ALA A 218 55.09 23.53 17.05
C ALA A 218 55.37 22.55 18.20
N ALA A 219 54.53 22.55 19.24
CA ALA A 219 54.62 21.64 20.36
C ALA A 219 54.44 20.17 19.91
N ALA A 220 53.41 19.91 19.10
CA ALA A 220 53.13 18.59 18.55
C ALA A 220 54.28 18.10 17.66
N ALA A 221 54.78 18.93 16.74
CA ALA A 221 55.90 18.56 15.87
C ALA A 221 57.19 18.25 16.64
N GLY A 222 57.41 18.95 17.78
CA GLY A 222 58.55 18.70 18.66
C GLY A 222 58.55 17.32 19.31
N LEU A 223 57.39 16.68 19.46
CA LEU A 223 57.26 15.32 20.00
C LEU A 223 57.67 14.22 19.00
N PHE A 224 57.67 14.53 17.69
CA PHE A 224 57.91 13.55 16.62
C PHE A 224 59.27 13.72 15.93
N LYS A 225 60.28 14.32 16.60
CA LYS A 225 61.62 14.51 16.01
C LYS A 225 62.27 13.21 15.54
N ALA A 226 62.01 12.09 16.24
CA ALA A 226 62.54 10.78 15.89
C ALA A 226 61.79 10.09 14.72
N GLU A 227 60.59 10.56 14.35
CA GLU A 227 59.72 9.94 13.35
C GLU A 227 59.28 10.97 12.30
N PRO A 228 60.07 11.17 11.22
CA PRO A 228 59.86 12.27 10.27
C PRO A 228 58.54 12.16 9.51
N GLU A 229 58.09 10.95 9.18
CA GLU A 229 56.81 10.74 8.47
C GLU A 229 55.60 11.11 9.34
N ALA A 230 55.58 10.66 10.61
CA ALA A 230 54.51 10.98 11.55
C ALA A 230 54.49 12.49 11.86
N ARG A 231 55.68 13.10 12.01
CA ARG A 231 55.85 14.55 12.14
C ARG A 231 55.20 15.29 10.97
N GLN A 232 55.49 14.88 9.74
CA GLN A 232 54.95 15.51 8.54
C GLN A 232 53.42 15.39 8.46
N LEU A 233 52.87 14.21 8.74
CA LEU A 233 51.41 14.00 8.77
C LEU A 233 50.72 14.89 9.80
N VAL A 234 51.24 14.97 11.03
CA VAL A 234 50.70 15.83 12.09
C VAL A 234 50.73 17.30 11.64
N ILE A 235 51.86 17.76 11.08
CA ILE A 235 52.00 19.14 10.56
C ILE A 235 50.96 19.41 9.46
N GLN A 236 50.75 18.46 8.53
CA GLN A 236 49.76 18.60 7.46
C GLN A 236 48.35 18.80 8.01
N TYR A 237 47.91 17.99 8.99
CA TYR A 237 46.58 18.14 9.60
C TYR A 237 46.42 19.46 10.35
N PHE A 238 47.43 19.93 11.09
CA PHE A 238 47.40 21.26 11.70
C PHE A 238 47.37 22.39 10.67
N ASN A 239 48.05 22.25 9.54
CA ASN A 239 47.99 23.22 8.46
C ASN A 239 46.59 23.29 7.84
N VAL A 240 45.92 22.14 7.63
CA VAL A 240 44.52 22.14 7.17
C VAL A 240 43.61 22.84 8.17
N LEU A 241 43.79 22.57 9.48
CA LEU A 241 43.02 23.23 10.52
C LEU A 241 43.19 24.77 10.50
N LEU A 242 44.42 25.26 10.37
CA LEU A 242 44.72 26.70 10.26
C LEU A 242 44.14 27.31 8.99
N ASN A 243 44.24 26.61 7.86
CA ASN A 243 43.71 27.07 6.58
C ASN A 243 42.18 27.17 6.62
N GLU A 244 41.49 26.16 7.12
CA GLU A 244 40.03 26.13 7.20
C GLU A 244 39.48 27.13 8.23
N LEU A 245 40.20 27.37 9.32
CA LEU A 245 39.84 28.42 10.28
C LEU A 245 39.97 29.83 9.66
N ALA A 246 40.90 30.04 8.73
CA ALA A 246 41.05 31.34 8.08
C ALA A 246 39.86 31.68 7.15
N VAL A 247 39.14 30.66 6.67
CA VAL A 247 38.01 30.80 5.73
C VAL A 247 36.77 31.37 6.44
N PRO A 248 36.18 32.48 5.95
CA PRO A 248 34.97 33.06 6.52
C PRO A 248 33.75 32.13 6.33
N THR A 249 32.66 32.41 7.05
CA THR A 249 31.45 31.58 6.99
C THR A 249 30.89 31.56 5.57
N PRO A 250 30.80 30.38 4.92
CA PRO A 250 30.25 30.29 3.58
C PRO A 250 28.76 30.64 3.58
N SER A 251 28.30 31.30 2.52
CA SER A 251 26.88 31.59 2.32
C SER A 251 26.07 30.30 2.32
N ALA A 252 24.96 30.29 3.06
CA ALA A 252 24.10 29.12 3.13
C ALA A 252 23.48 28.79 1.77
N ARG A 253 23.27 27.50 1.50
CA ARG A 253 22.56 27.05 0.31
C ARG A 253 21.07 27.35 0.47
N GLN A 254 20.52 28.17 -0.42
CA GLN A 254 19.10 28.52 -0.42
C GLN A 254 18.33 27.67 -1.42
N ARG A 255 17.20 27.14 -1.00
CA ARG A 255 16.18 26.52 -1.84
C ARG A 255 15.04 27.51 -2.00
N LEU A 256 14.94 28.10 -3.18
CA LEU A 256 13.91 29.09 -3.49
C LEU A 256 12.52 28.44 -3.41
N GLY A 257 11.60 29.11 -2.71
CA GLY A 257 10.21 28.71 -2.65
C GLY A 257 9.44 29.07 -3.92
N SER A 258 8.23 28.54 -4.02
CA SER A 258 7.19 28.98 -4.95
C SER A 258 5.93 29.32 -4.14
N PRO A 259 4.87 29.89 -4.74
CA PRO A 259 3.61 30.09 -4.02
C PRO A 259 3.03 28.80 -3.39
N VAL A 260 3.44 27.65 -3.92
CA VAL A 260 2.99 26.32 -3.49
C VAL A 260 4.04 25.61 -2.61
N ASN A 261 5.33 25.92 -2.79
CA ASN A 261 6.45 25.25 -2.14
C ASN A 261 7.16 26.21 -1.18
N GLN A 262 7.34 25.82 0.07
CA GLN A 262 8.10 26.65 1.03
C GLN A 262 9.57 26.79 0.62
N GLY A 263 10.14 27.97 0.82
CA GLY A 263 11.58 28.21 0.69
C GLY A 263 12.32 27.73 1.94
N LEU A 264 13.53 27.20 1.77
CA LEU A 264 14.36 26.67 2.87
C LEU A 264 15.83 27.07 2.70
N GLN A 265 16.60 26.98 3.78
CA GLN A 265 18.03 27.29 3.79
C GLN A 265 18.80 26.20 4.54
N LEU A 266 19.98 25.84 4.02
CA LEU A 266 20.90 24.88 4.62
C LEU A 266 22.26 25.55 4.85
N PRO A 267 22.82 25.54 6.07
CA PRO A 267 24.19 25.97 6.30
C PRO A 267 25.16 25.22 5.38
N ALA A 268 26.03 25.94 4.67
CA ALA A 268 26.93 25.31 3.71
C ALA A 268 27.89 24.32 4.39
N THR A 269 28.26 24.54 5.66
CA THR A 269 29.05 23.61 6.47
C THR A 269 28.38 22.24 6.65
N TYR A 270 27.06 22.20 6.80
CA TYR A 270 26.31 20.95 6.85
C TYR A 270 26.39 20.18 5.53
N ALA A 271 26.36 20.91 4.42
CA ALA A 271 26.48 20.33 3.09
C ALA A 271 27.92 19.86 2.78
N LEU A 272 28.93 20.54 3.32
CA LEU A 272 30.34 20.10 3.22
C LEU A 272 30.54 18.76 3.92
N GLY A 273 29.90 18.53 5.07
CA GLY A 273 29.97 17.24 5.76
C GLY A 273 29.33 16.09 4.99
N ALA A 274 28.44 16.39 4.04
CA ALA A 274 27.83 15.41 3.14
C ALA A 274 28.47 15.41 1.74
N GLN A 275 29.53 16.19 1.52
CA GLN A 275 30.15 16.32 0.21
C GLN A 275 30.70 14.95 -0.25
N GLY A 276 30.37 14.56 -1.49
CA GLY A 276 30.73 13.25 -2.03
C GLY A 276 29.74 12.11 -1.72
N LYS A 277 28.67 12.38 -0.96
CA LYS A 277 27.57 11.40 -0.75
C LYS A 277 26.74 11.17 -2.03
N ALA A 278 26.67 12.14 -2.94
CA ALA A 278 26.04 11.99 -4.23
C ALA A 278 26.99 12.45 -5.34
N GLN A 279 27.47 11.51 -6.17
CA GLN A 279 28.24 11.81 -7.36
C GLN A 279 27.36 12.46 -8.44
N ARG A 280 27.90 13.47 -9.12
CA ARG A 280 27.22 14.19 -10.19
C ARG A 280 27.79 13.75 -11.52
N PHE A 281 26.95 13.13 -12.33
CA PHE A 281 27.31 12.72 -13.69
C PHE A 281 26.89 13.82 -14.65
N VAL A 282 27.89 14.47 -15.27
CA VAL A 282 27.69 15.54 -16.25
C VAL A 282 28.15 15.03 -17.60
N MET A 283 27.30 15.16 -18.61
CA MET A 283 27.62 14.79 -19.98
C MET A 283 28.33 15.94 -20.68
N LYS A 284 29.64 15.82 -20.89
CA LYS A 284 30.44 16.78 -21.66
C LYS A 284 30.87 16.19 -23.01
N PRO A 285 30.99 17.01 -24.06
CA PRO A 285 31.35 16.54 -25.40
C PRO A 285 32.74 15.90 -25.45
N ALA A 286 33.71 16.43 -24.68
CA ALA A 286 35.11 16.02 -24.67
C ALA A 286 35.44 14.77 -23.81
N MET A 287 34.42 14.06 -23.28
CA MET A 287 34.63 12.87 -22.45
C MET A 287 35.01 11.64 -23.27
N THR A 288 35.77 10.72 -22.66
CA THR A 288 36.11 9.44 -23.29
C THR A 288 34.85 8.58 -23.48
N GLY A 289 34.89 7.62 -24.42
CA GLY A 289 33.76 6.72 -24.68
C GLY A 289 33.32 5.95 -23.43
N ALA A 290 34.28 5.52 -22.59
CA ALA A 290 34.01 4.84 -21.33
C ALA A 290 33.31 5.75 -20.31
N GLN A 291 33.79 6.99 -20.15
CA GLN A 291 33.16 7.97 -19.26
C GLN A 291 31.73 8.30 -19.71
N LYS A 292 31.51 8.48 -21.02
CA LYS A 292 30.18 8.70 -21.58
C LYS A 292 29.24 7.52 -21.34
N ALA A 293 29.75 6.29 -21.44
CA ALA A 293 28.98 5.09 -21.15
C ALA A 293 28.56 5.04 -19.67
N GLU A 294 29.44 5.45 -18.75
CA GLU A 294 29.13 5.48 -17.31
C GLU A 294 28.07 6.54 -16.95
N VAL A 295 28.13 7.73 -17.57
CA VAL A 295 27.07 8.75 -17.43
C VAL A 295 25.71 8.20 -17.89
N ILE A 296 25.67 7.43 -18.97
CA ILE A 296 24.43 6.79 -19.45
C ILE A 296 23.95 5.70 -18.49
N ARG A 297 24.86 4.89 -17.92
CA ARG A 297 24.51 3.92 -16.88
C ARG A 297 23.94 4.61 -15.64
N ALA A 298 24.52 5.73 -15.22
CA ALA A 298 23.98 6.54 -14.14
C ALA A 298 22.55 7.03 -14.43
N ALA A 299 22.26 7.42 -15.68
CA ALA A 299 20.90 7.78 -16.10
C ALA A 299 19.91 6.61 -15.99
N TYR A 300 20.31 5.39 -16.36
CA TYR A 300 19.50 4.19 -16.14
C TYR A 300 19.26 3.92 -14.65
N ARG A 301 20.30 4.02 -13.83
CA ARG A 301 20.22 3.84 -12.36
C ARG A 301 19.26 4.83 -11.72
N GLN A 302 19.26 6.08 -12.17
CA GLN A 302 18.32 7.09 -11.67
C GLN A 302 16.87 6.82 -12.12
N VAL A 303 16.63 6.65 -13.43
CA VAL A 303 15.27 6.56 -13.99
C VAL A 303 14.60 5.24 -13.65
N PHE A 304 15.35 4.14 -13.61
CA PHE A 304 14.82 2.80 -13.37
C PHE A 304 15.13 2.23 -11.97
N GLU A 305 15.74 3.05 -11.12
CA GLU A 305 16.23 2.71 -9.77
C GLU A 305 17.34 1.65 -9.72
N ARG A 306 17.79 1.16 -10.88
CA ARG A 306 18.79 0.10 -11.02
C ARG A 306 19.39 0.10 -12.42
N ASP A 307 20.57 -0.51 -12.55
CA ASP A 307 21.15 -0.76 -13.86
C ASP A 307 20.44 -1.93 -14.57
N ILE A 308 19.54 -1.60 -15.49
CA ILE A 308 18.79 -2.58 -16.30
C ILE A 308 19.71 -3.30 -17.29
N VAL A 309 20.75 -2.63 -17.79
CA VAL A 309 21.66 -3.20 -18.79
C VAL A 309 22.44 -4.35 -18.16
N LYS A 310 23.04 -4.11 -16.98
CA LYS A 310 23.76 -5.15 -16.23
C LYS A 310 22.84 -6.28 -15.76
N GLY A 311 21.63 -5.97 -15.30
CA GLY A 311 20.73 -6.96 -14.70
C GLY A 311 19.99 -7.84 -15.72
N TYR A 312 19.64 -7.31 -16.90
CA TYR A 312 18.78 -7.99 -17.86
C TYR A 312 19.27 -7.93 -19.31
N SER A 313 20.43 -7.31 -19.58
CA SER A 313 20.94 -7.07 -20.94
C SER A 313 19.94 -6.33 -21.83
N GLN A 314 19.12 -5.45 -21.25
CA GLN A 314 18.15 -4.64 -21.98
C GLN A 314 18.68 -3.21 -22.10
N GLU A 315 19.04 -2.81 -23.32
CA GLU A 315 19.36 -1.42 -23.64
C GLU A 315 18.08 -0.66 -23.98
N VAL A 316 17.70 0.29 -23.11
CA VAL A 316 16.51 1.13 -23.32
C VAL A 316 16.91 2.34 -24.15
N CYS A 317 16.16 2.60 -25.23
CA CYS A 317 16.39 3.72 -26.15
C CYS A 317 17.84 3.75 -26.70
N PRO A 318 18.28 2.71 -27.45
CA PRO A 318 19.66 2.59 -27.91
C PRO A 318 20.06 3.67 -28.93
N VAL A 319 19.10 4.14 -29.74
CA VAL A 319 19.31 5.21 -30.71
C VAL A 319 19.60 6.51 -29.98
N GLU A 320 18.76 6.88 -29.03
CA GLU A 320 18.90 8.08 -28.21
C GLU A 320 20.16 8.03 -27.36
N ALA A 321 20.51 6.86 -26.80
CA ALA A 321 21.77 6.69 -26.07
C ALA A 321 22.98 6.99 -26.97
N THR A 322 22.94 6.56 -28.24
CA THR A 322 23.98 6.85 -29.23
C THR A 322 24.01 8.35 -29.59
N GLN A 323 22.84 8.97 -29.76
CA GLN A 323 22.70 10.40 -30.02
C GLN A 323 23.27 11.25 -28.87
N VAL A 324 23.05 10.86 -27.61
CA VAL A 324 23.68 11.52 -26.45
C VAL A 324 25.19 11.39 -26.49
N ARG A 325 25.72 10.19 -26.76
CA ARG A 325 27.17 9.96 -26.85
C ARG A 325 27.83 10.87 -27.90
N GLN A 326 27.13 11.10 -29.01
CA GLN A 326 27.54 11.98 -30.10
C GLN A 326 27.26 13.47 -29.83
N GLY A 327 26.49 13.81 -28.79
CA GLY A 327 26.12 15.18 -28.45
C GLY A 327 25.01 15.77 -29.33
N GLN A 328 24.25 14.93 -30.05
CA GLN A 328 23.12 15.36 -30.89
C GLN A 328 21.88 15.71 -30.07
N ILE A 329 21.68 15.02 -28.95
CA ILE A 329 20.63 15.32 -27.97
C ILE A 329 21.25 15.59 -26.60
N SER A 330 20.61 16.44 -25.82
CA SER A 330 21.05 16.75 -24.46
C SER A 330 20.69 15.63 -23.48
N MET A 331 21.29 15.64 -22.29
CA MET A 331 20.96 14.69 -21.23
C MET A 331 19.48 14.83 -20.82
N ARG A 332 18.95 16.05 -20.82
CA ARG A 332 17.53 16.32 -20.56
C ARG A 332 16.60 15.64 -21.56
N GLU A 333 16.91 15.71 -22.85
CA GLU A 333 16.14 15.05 -23.91
C GLU A 333 16.23 13.52 -23.80
N PHE A 334 17.40 12.99 -23.43
CA PHE A 334 17.56 11.57 -23.17
C PHE A 334 16.70 11.09 -22.00
N ILE A 335 16.70 11.82 -20.88
CA ILE A 335 15.84 11.51 -19.73
C ILE A 335 14.35 11.56 -20.12
N ARG A 336 13.95 12.50 -20.99
CA ARG A 336 12.59 12.56 -21.54
C ARG A 336 12.27 11.31 -22.38
N ALA A 337 13.17 10.88 -23.24
CA ALA A 337 13.01 9.66 -24.05
C ALA A 337 12.88 8.41 -23.16
N LEU A 338 13.72 8.28 -22.13
CA LEU A 338 13.66 7.19 -21.16
C LEU A 338 12.32 7.16 -20.42
N GLY A 339 11.78 8.32 -20.01
CA GLY A 339 10.49 8.41 -19.35
C GLY A 339 9.28 8.05 -20.22
N ARG A 340 9.40 8.22 -21.54
CA ARG A 340 8.37 7.85 -22.52
C ARG A 340 8.51 6.40 -23.04
N SER A 341 9.60 5.71 -22.68
CA SER A 341 9.87 4.34 -23.11
C SER A 341 8.78 3.35 -22.65
N ARG A 342 8.61 2.28 -23.42
CA ARG A 342 7.67 1.19 -23.10
C ARG A 342 8.08 0.47 -21.81
N GLU A 343 9.37 0.38 -21.57
CA GLU A 343 9.98 -0.24 -20.41
C GLU A 343 9.62 0.54 -19.13
N TYR A 344 9.73 1.86 -19.17
CA TYR A 344 9.33 2.72 -18.06
C TYR A 344 7.83 2.61 -17.80
N GLN A 345 7.01 2.65 -18.86
CA GLN A 345 5.56 2.48 -18.74
C GLN A 345 5.19 1.14 -18.09
N LYS A 346 5.80 0.03 -18.53
CA LYS A 346 5.51 -1.31 -17.99
C LYS A 346 5.91 -1.45 -16.52
N GLN A 347 7.01 -0.83 -16.12
CA GLN A 347 7.55 -0.95 -14.76
C GLN A 347 6.86 0.00 -13.77
N PHE A 348 6.72 1.29 -14.11
CA PHE A 348 6.35 2.34 -13.16
C PHE A 348 4.99 3.01 -13.41
N TYR A 349 4.33 2.71 -14.53
CA TYR A 349 2.99 3.26 -14.83
C TYR A 349 1.90 2.19 -14.82
N GLY A 350 2.02 1.13 -15.64
CA GLY A 350 0.95 0.14 -15.84
C GLY A 350 0.62 -0.74 -14.64
N ARG A 351 1.52 -0.84 -13.65
CA ARG A 351 1.31 -1.63 -12.41
C ARG A 351 0.72 -0.81 -11.27
N PHE A 352 0.73 0.52 -11.38
CA PHE A 352 0.43 1.43 -10.28
C PHE A 352 -0.83 2.25 -10.56
N SER A 353 -1.42 2.78 -9.50
CA SER A 353 -2.46 3.81 -9.62
C SER A 353 -1.82 5.12 -10.14
N ASN A 354 -2.60 5.95 -10.84
CA ASN A 354 -2.13 7.27 -11.30
C ASN A 354 -1.52 8.09 -10.14
N SER A 355 -2.12 8.03 -8.95
CA SER A 355 -1.60 8.71 -7.76
C SER A 355 -0.19 8.22 -7.39
N ARG A 356 0.04 6.91 -7.42
CA ARG A 356 1.37 6.34 -7.10
C ARG A 356 2.38 6.58 -8.22
N ALA A 357 1.95 6.55 -9.48
CA ALA A 357 2.80 6.83 -10.64
C ALA A 357 3.36 8.27 -10.60
N VAL A 358 2.56 9.26 -10.17
CA VAL A 358 3.03 10.65 -9.97
C VAL A 358 4.15 10.69 -8.92
N GLU A 359 3.96 10.03 -7.77
CA GLU A 359 4.97 10.02 -6.70
C GLU A 359 6.31 9.42 -7.14
N LEU A 360 6.26 8.33 -7.92
CA LEU A 360 7.45 7.70 -8.48
C LEU A 360 8.09 8.59 -9.55
N ALA A 361 7.31 9.23 -10.43
CA ALA A 361 7.86 10.15 -11.42
C ALA A 361 8.64 11.32 -10.78
N PHE A 362 8.17 11.85 -9.65
CA PHE A 362 8.90 12.87 -8.88
C PHE A 362 10.26 12.37 -8.37
N ARG A 363 10.35 11.10 -7.94
CA ARG A 363 11.62 10.46 -7.57
C ARG A 363 12.57 10.36 -8.76
N HIS A 364 12.10 9.86 -9.89
CA HIS A 364 12.94 9.57 -11.05
C HIS A 364 13.43 10.84 -11.77
N PHE A 365 12.53 11.80 -12.03
CA PHE A 365 12.85 12.97 -12.85
C PHE A 365 13.31 14.18 -12.04
N LEU A 366 12.79 14.36 -10.82
CA LEU A 366 13.14 15.50 -9.97
C LEU A 366 14.02 15.10 -8.78
N GLY A 367 14.25 13.81 -8.51
CA GLY A 367 15.09 13.38 -7.40
C GLY A 367 14.54 13.73 -6.02
N ARG A 368 13.27 14.11 -5.90
CA ARG A 368 12.63 14.50 -4.63
C ARG A 368 11.21 13.96 -4.50
N GLY A 369 10.66 14.02 -3.30
CA GLY A 369 9.23 13.81 -3.10
C GLY A 369 8.40 15.07 -3.36
N ILE A 370 7.09 14.89 -3.39
CA ILE A 370 6.11 15.96 -3.56
C ILE A 370 6.07 16.80 -2.28
N SER A 371 6.07 18.12 -2.40
CA SER A 371 6.10 19.06 -1.25
C SER A 371 4.71 19.29 -0.65
N SER A 372 3.68 19.45 -1.48
CA SER A 372 2.34 19.89 -1.06
C SER A 372 1.22 19.13 -1.78
N ARG A 373 -0.01 19.29 -1.28
CA ARG A 373 -1.19 18.70 -1.90
C ARG A 373 -1.53 19.39 -3.23
N GLU A 374 -1.33 20.69 -3.31
CA GLU A 374 -1.59 21.50 -4.49
C GLU A 374 -0.65 21.11 -5.64
N GLU A 375 0.63 20.85 -5.33
CA GLU A 375 1.59 20.31 -6.29
C GLU A 375 1.11 18.93 -6.80
N PHE A 376 0.70 18.03 -5.90
CA PHE A 376 0.16 16.73 -6.29
C PHE A 376 -1.04 16.84 -7.24
N THR A 377 -2.03 17.67 -6.90
CA THR A 377 -3.26 17.83 -7.69
C THR A 377 -2.94 18.30 -9.11
N LYS A 378 -2.07 19.31 -9.26
CA LYS A 378 -1.66 19.83 -10.57
C LYS A 378 -1.12 18.72 -11.48
N PHE A 379 -0.19 17.91 -10.99
CA PHE A 379 0.40 16.84 -11.80
C PHE A 379 -0.58 15.68 -12.00
N PHE A 380 -1.42 15.38 -11.01
CA PHE A 380 -2.45 14.36 -11.13
C PHE A 380 -3.49 14.68 -12.22
N ASP A 381 -3.88 15.95 -12.35
CA ASP A 381 -4.78 16.42 -13.41
C ASP A 381 -4.15 16.21 -14.80
N ILE A 382 -2.84 16.51 -14.92
CA ILE A 382 -2.07 16.29 -16.17
C ILE A 382 -2.00 14.80 -16.51
N VAL A 383 -1.67 13.92 -15.56
CA VAL A 383 -1.66 12.46 -15.81
C VAL A 383 -3.03 11.97 -16.25
N SER A 384 -4.08 12.47 -15.61
CA SER A 384 -5.45 12.02 -15.88
C SER A 384 -5.95 12.46 -17.25
N ALA A 385 -5.48 13.62 -17.75
CA ALA A 385 -5.85 14.15 -19.06
C ALA A 385 -4.94 13.66 -20.20
N GLN A 386 -3.62 13.63 -20.01
CA GLN A 386 -2.61 13.42 -21.06
C GLN A 386 -1.82 12.10 -20.92
N GLY A 387 -2.05 11.34 -19.85
CA GLY A 387 -1.32 10.11 -19.57
C GLY A 387 0.14 10.34 -19.17
N LEU A 388 0.95 9.29 -19.30
CA LEU A 388 2.36 9.29 -18.93
C LEU A 388 3.23 10.30 -19.72
N PRO A 389 3.11 10.43 -21.06
CA PRO A 389 3.96 11.35 -21.82
C PRO A 389 3.81 12.81 -21.36
N GLY A 390 2.57 13.27 -21.15
CA GLY A 390 2.30 14.64 -20.68
C GLY A 390 2.86 14.90 -19.28
N LEU A 391 2.87 13.90 -18.40
CA LEU A 391 3.51 14.01 -17.08
C LEU A 391 5.02 14.23 -17.18
N VAL A 392 5.69 13.38 -17.95
CA VAL A 392 7.15 13.42 -18.13
C VAL A 392 7.55 14.77 -18.73
N ASP A 393 6.82 15.23 -19.74
CA ASP A 393 7.08 16.53 -20.37
C ASP A 393 6.92 17.68 -19.39
N CYS A 394 5.86 17.69 -18.59
CA CYS A 394 5.65 18.74 -17.61
C CYS A 394 6.75 18.78 -16.54
N LEU A 395 7.23 17.62 -16.08
CA LEU A 395 8.30 17.53 -15.10
C LEU A 395 9.66 17.96 -15.67
N VAL A 396 10.03 17.45 -16.84
CA VAL A 396 11.31 17.75 -17.50
C VAL A 396 11.36 19.18 -18.06
N ASN A 397 10.21 19.77 -18.39
CA ASN A 397 10.12 21.17 -18.82
C ASN A 397 9.88 22.16 -17.66
N SER A 398 9.88 21.68 -16.42
CA SER A 398 9.75 22.55 -15.26
C SER A 398 11.00 23.45 -15.10
N MET A 399 10.78 24.68 -14.65
CA MET A 399 11.88 25.59 -14.31
C MET A 399 12.77 25.03 -13.19
N GLU A 400 12.19 24.21 -12.31
CA GLU A 400 12.93 23.52 -11.27
C GLU A 400 13.96 22.55 -11.86
N TYR A 401 13.57 21.73 -12.84
CA TYR A 401 14.47 20.80 -13.51
C TYR A 401 15.64 21.57 -14.15
N ALA A 402 15.35 22.66 -14.87
CA ALA A 402 16.37 23.48 -15.52
C ALA A 402 17.35 24.13 -14.54
N ARG A 403 16.88 24.58 -13.36
CA ARG A 403 17.75 25.20 -12.33
C ARG A 403 18.66 24.19 -11.63
N VAL A 404 18.17 22.97 -11.39
CA VAL A 404 18.88 21.96 -10.60
C VAL A 404 19.82 21.13 -11.47
N PHE A 405 19.33 20.63 -12.61
CA PHE A 405 20.07 19.69 -13.46
C PHE A 405 20.58 20.33 -14.76
N GLY A 406 19.90 21.37 -15.25
CA GLY A 406 20.17 21.96 -16.56
C GLY A 406 19.93 20.96 -17.68
N GLU A 407 20.79 20.97 -18.70
CA GLU A 407 20.68 20.10 -19.88
C GLU A 407 21.74 19.00 -19.96
N GLU A 408 22.80 19.10 -19.15
CA GLU A 408 23.97 18.21 -19.21
C GLU A 408 24.04 17.22 -18.03
N THR A 409 23.43 17.55 -16.89
CA THR A 409 23.55 16.76 -15.66
C THR A 409 22.46 15.70 -15.60
N VAL A 410 22.85 14.47 -15.26
CA VAL A 410 21.91 13.38 -14.94
C VAL A 410 21.16 13.74 -13.65
N PRO A 411 19.82 13.56 -13.58
CA PRO A 411 19.10 13.77 -12.33
C PRO A 411 19.66 12.89 -11.21
N TYR A 412 19.66 13.40 -9.98
CA TYR A 412 20.17 12.69 -8.82
C TYR A 412 19.22 12.88 -7.63
N LEU A 413 19.29 11.96 -6.66
CA LEU A 413 18.46 12.03 -5.45
C LEU A 413 18.90 13.20 -4.55
N ARG A 414 17.95 14.09 -4.26
CA ARG A 414 18.12 15.27 -3.41
C ARG A 414 17.80 14.92 -1.96
N ASP A 415 18.65 14.09 -1.37
CA ASP A 415 18.52 13.63 0.01
C ASP A 415 19.19 14.58 1.03
N LEU A 416 19.19 14.20 2.31
CA LEU A 416 19.86 14.91 3.40
C LEU A 416 21.34 15.15 3.08
N GLY A 417 21.74 16.42 3.16
CA GLY A 417 23.10 16.90 2.90
C GLY A 417 23.22 17.73 1.63
N GLU A 418 22.52 17.35 0.56
CA GLU A 418 22.55 18.08 -0.72
C GLU A 418 21.73 19.38 -0.65
N GLU A 419 20.49 19.25 -0.17
CA GLU A 419 19.52 20.35 -0.08
C GLU A 419 18.82 20.39 1.28
N ALA A 420 18.26 21.57 1.61
CA ALA A 420 17.42 21.75 2.77
C ALA A 420 16.11 20.94 2.64
N GLN A 421 15.79 20.16 3.67
CA GLN A 421 14.68 19.21 3.65
C GLN A 421 13.46 19.73 4.39
N GLU A 422 12.28 19.56 3.79
CA GLU A 422 11.00 19.93 4.39
C GLU A 422 10.55 18.92 5.45
N SER A 423 9.94 19.41 6.53
CA SER A 423 9.45 18.57 7.64
C SER A 423 8.13 17.85 7.31
N ALA A 424 7.25 18.45 6.49
CA ALA A 424 5.92 17.93 6.18
C ALA A 424 5.95 16.52 5.53
N GLY A 425 6.92 16.27 4.65
CA GLY A 425 7.06 15.00 3.93
C GLY A 425 8.15 14.07 4.47
N TRP A 426 8.74 14.36 5.64
CA TRP A 426 10.00 13.74 6.09
C TRP A 426 10.04 12.21 5.96
N GLY A 427 9.10 11.49 6.56
CA GLY A 427 9.06 10.03 6.51
C GLY A 427 8.76 9.45 5.13
N SER A 428 7.88 10.13 4.36
CA SER A 428 7.49 9.68 3.03
C SER A 428 8.63 9.81 2.04
N ASN A 429 9.39 10.92 2.08
CA ASN A 429 10.60 11.12 1.26
C ASN A 429 11.64 10.03 1.49
N ARG A 430 11.81 9.59 2.74
CA ARG A 430 12.87 8.64 3.14
C ARG A 430 12.50 7.23 2.74
N LYS A 431 11.21 6.93 2.65
CA LYS A 431 10.69 5.68 2.08
C LYS A 431 10.76 5.70 0.56
N LEU A 432 10.46 6.85 -0.06
CA LEU A 432 10.56 7.04 -1.50
C LEU A 432 11.98 6.79 -2.01
N PHE A 433 13.00 7.19 -1.24
CA PHE A 433 14.40 7.02 -1.67
C PHE A 433 14.99 5.61 -1.56
N ARG A 434 14.19 4.62 -1.15
CA ARG A 434 14.65 3.23 -1.01
C ARG A 434 14.29 2.41 -2.24
N PHE A 435 15.09 1.37 -2.51
CA PHE A 435 14.76 0.34 -3.49
C PHE A 435 13.40 -0.34 -3.21
N SER A 436 12.90 -0.25 -1.96
CA SER A 436 11.60 -0.81 -1.58
C SER A 436 10.41 0.02 -2.03
N ALA A 437 10.61 1.26 -2.51
CA ALA A 437 9.53 2.18 -2.86
C ALA A 437 8.60 1.62 -3.96
N PRO A 438 9.09 1.01 -5.05
CA PRO A 438 8.21 0.43 -6.06
C PRO A 438 7.34 -0.73 -5.55
N PHE A 439 7.66 -1.38 -4.44
CA PHE A 439 6.81 -2.44 -3.88
C PHE A 439 5.60 -1.90 -3.10
N GLU A 440 5.59 -0.61 -2.78
CA GLU A 440 4.45 0.06 -2.17
C GLU A 440 3.47 0.52 -3.26
N GLY A 441 2.37 -0.22 -3.44
CA GLY A 441 1.34 0.13 -4.42
C GLY A 441 0.40 1.27 -3.98
N ALA A 442 0.32 1.54 -2.68
CA ALA A 442 -0.53 2.60 -2.14
C ALA A 442 0.16 3.97 -2.22
N PRO A 443 -0.57 5.05 -2.57
CA PRO A 443 0.00 6.38 -2.58
C PRO A 443 0.34 6.83 -1.15
N GLN A 444 1.43 7.60 -1.01
CA GLN A 444 2.00 8.02 0.25
C GLN A 444 1.76 9.50 0.56
N TYR A 445 1.85 10.37 -0.45
CA TYR A 445 1.86 11.83 -0.29
C TYR A 445 0.45 12.39 -0.21
N VAL A 446 -0.41 12.07 -1.20
CA VAL A 446 -1.78 12.60 -1.23
C VAL A 446 -2.57 12.22 0.02
N THR A 447 -2.42 10.98 0.49
CA THR A 447 -3.09 10.49 1.70
C THR A 447 -2.55 11.17 2.96
N LEU A 448 -1.24 11.44 3.02
CA LEU A 448 -0.62 12.12 4.15
C LEU A 448 -1.05 13.59 4.21
N TYR A 449 -0.93 14.33 3.10
CA TYR A 449 -1.29 15.74 3.06
C TYR A 449 -2.79 15.97 3.20
N ALA A 450 -3.62 15.03 2.72
CA ALA A 450 -5.03 15.04 3.03
C ALA A 450 -5.25 14.83 4.55
N ALA A 451 -4.60 13.85 5.15
CA ALA A 451 -4.77 13.54 6.58
C ALA A 451 -4.35 14.68 7.50
N TYR A 452 -3.32 15.48 7.14
CA TYR A 452 -2.95 16.68 7.92
C TYR A 452 -4.06 17.73 8.02
N ARG A 453 -5.00 17.77 7.07
CA ARG A 453 -6.14 18.69 7.07
C ARG A 453 -7.41 18.07 7.64
N GLN A 454 -7.37 16.78 8.00
CA GLN A 454 -8.51 16.02 8.52
C GLN A 454 -8.35 15.79 10.03
N PRO A 455 -9.47 15.54 10.75
CA PRO A 455 -9.40 15.09 12.13
C PRO A 455 -8.75 13.70 12.23
N PHE A 456 -8.55 13.22 13.46
CA PHE A 456 -7.98 11.90 13.70
C PHE A 456 -8.75 10.80 12.93
N PRO A 457 -8.03 9.87 12.26
CA PRO A 457 -8.65 8.77 11.54
C PRO A 457 -9.26 7.74 12.51
N ASP A 458 -10.30 7.04 12.06
CA ASP A 458 -10.82 5.86 12.77
C ASP A 458 -9.86 4.68 12.62
N GLN A 459 -8.97 4.49 13.59
CA GLN A 459 -8.08 3.33 13.67
C GLN A 459 -7.66 3.07 15.12
N HIS A 460 -7.04 1.92 15.36
CA HIS A 460 -6.42 1.58 16.64
C HIS A 460 -5.40 2.65 17.11
N PRO A 461 -5.26 2.91 18.43
CA PRO A 461 -4.31 3.91 18.97
C PRO A 461 -2.85 3.72 18.53
N TYR A 462 -2.39 2.48 18.40
CA TYR A 462 -1.03 2.18 17.90
C TYR A 462 -0.93 2.01 16.36
N GLY A 463 -1.97 2.39 15.61
CA GLY A 463 -2.05 2.32 14.15
C GLY A 463 -2.94 1.20 13.62
N GLY A 464 -3.54 1.42 12.44
CA GLY A 464 -4.53 0.52 11.84
C GLY A 464 -4.05 -0.90 11.53
N GLY A 465 -2.74 -1.16 11.54
CA GLY A 465 -2.19 -2.52 11.48
C GLY A 465 -2.46 -3.40 12.72
N ASN A 466 -2.98 -2.82 13.80
CA ASN A 466 -3.32 -3.53 15.04
C ASN A 466 -4.80 -3.88 15.17
N ASP A 467 -5.66 -3.37 14.28
CA ASP A 467 -7.05 -3.82 14.20
C ASP A 467 -7.10 -5.13 13.39
N PRO A 468 -7.68 -6.22 13.92
CA PRO A 468 -7.95 -7.40 13.11
C PRO A 468 -9.13 -7.14 12.16
N LEU A 469 -9.17 -7.87 11.06
CA LEU A 469 -10.34 -7.89 10.16
C LEU A 469 -11.55 -8.46 10.89
N GLY A 470 -12.72 -7.83 10.77
CA GLY A 470 -13.99 -8.25 11.42
C GLY A 470 -14.63 -9.52 10.85
N LEU A 471 -13.86 -10.60 10.78
CA LEU A 471 -14.26 -11.94 10.35
C LEU A 471 -14.72 -12.80 11.54
N THR A 472 -15.53 -13.83 11.26
CA THR A 472 -16.00 -14.77 12.29
C THR A 472 -14.89 -15.66 12.85
N TYR A 473 -13.86 -15.95 12.05
CA TYR A 473 -12.72 -16.80 12.44
C TYR A 473 -11.39 -16.07 12.32
N GLY A 474 -10.41 -16.54 13.09
CA GLY A 474 -9.01 -16.15 12.97
C GLY A 474 -8.67 -14.78 13.57
N ALA A 475 -7.39 -14.45 13.47
CA ALA A 475 -6.77 -13.21 13.90
C ALA A 475 -5.89 -12.67 12.77
N ILE A 476 -6.54 -12.22 11.70
CA ILE A 476 -5.88 -11.73 10.49
C ILE A 476 -5.73 -10.21 10.61
N PHE A 477 -4.49 -9.73 10.48
CA PHE A 477 -4.16 -8.32 10.56
C PHE A 477 -3.62 -7.79 9.23
N PRO A 478 -3.99 -6.57 8.82
CA PRO A 478 -3.35 -5.93 7.67
C PRO A 478 -1.89 -5.60 8.00
N SER A 479 -1.07 -5.48 6.94
CA SER A 479 0.30 -4.99 7.09
C SER A 479 0.29 -3.54 7.61
N GLY A 480 1.03 -3.28 8.69
CA GLY A 480 1.08 -1.95 9.31
C GLY A 480 1.85 -0.91 8.48
N THR A 481 2.73 -1.34 7.58
CA THR A 481 3.61 -0.44 6.81
C THR A 481 3.15 -0.20 5.38
N ALA A 482 2.31 -1.08 4.83
CA ALA A 482 1.94 -1.08 3.41
C ALA A 482 1.12 0.16 2.97
N LYS A 483 0.33 0.76 3.86
CA LYS A 483 -0.52 1.93 3.56
C LYS A 483 -0.35 3.03 4.59
N VAL A 484 -0.54 4.29 4.21
CA VAL A 484 -0.56 5.42 5.18
C VAL A 484 -1.70 5.26 6.18
N ALA A 485 -2.85 4.77 5.72
CA ALA A 485 -4.03 4.55 6.58
C ALA A 485 -3.82 3.51 7.68
N THR A 486 -2.79 2.65 7.59
CA THR A 486 -2.49 1.65 8.63
C THR A 486 -1.37 2.12 9.57
N ARG A 487 -0.80 3.31 9.34
CA ARG A 487 0.32 3.83 10.13
C ARG A 487 -0.12 4.34 11.49
N PRO A 488 0.76 4.28 12.49
CA PRO A 488 0.50 4.90 13.77
C PRO A 488 0.30 6.40 13.62
N VAL A 489 -0.68 6.91 14.36
CA VAL A 489 -1.03 8.32 14.47
C VAL A 489 -0.87 8.71 15.94
N PRO A 490 -0.46 9.95 16.26
CA PRO A 490 -0.23 10.39 17.63
C PRO A 490 -1.54 10.54 18.43
N PHE A 491 -2.14 9.42 18.82
CA PHE A 491 -3.27 9.41 19.76
C PHE A 491 -2.80 9.73 21.19
N SER A 492 -3.56 10.58 21.88
CA SER A 492 -3.38 10.83 23.30
C SER A 492 -3.81 9.63 24.15
N TYR A 493 -3.36 9.58 25.40
CA TYR A 493 -3.73 8.53 26.35
C TYR A 493 -5.26 8.48 26.59
N ASP A 494 -5.88 9.65 26.75
CA ASP A 494 -7.33 9.79 27.02
C ASP A 494 -8.21 9.75 25.76
N SER A 495 -7.65 9.31 24.63
CA SER A 495 -8.41 9.17 23.39
C SER A 495 -9.43 8.03 23.48
N ARG A 496 -10.57 8.23 22.80
CA ARG A 496 -11.65 7.24 22.74
C ARG A 496 -12.14 7.06 21.30
N ARG A 497 -12.17 5.82 20.84
CA ARG A 497 -12.67 5.40 19.54
C ARG A 497 -14.18 5.30 19.55
N ILE A 498 -14.80 5.76 18.47
CA ILE A 498 -16.25 5.65 18.27
C ILE A 498 -16.57 4.23 17.83
N LEU A 499 -17.37 3.53 18.62
CA LEU A 499 -17.84 2.17 18.32
C LEU A 499 -19.28 2.18 17.85
N ILE A 500 -19.62 1.31 16.90
CA ILE A 500 -20.97 1.18 16.35
C ILE A 500 -21.62 -0.08 16.94
N GLY A 501 -22.81 0.05 17.52
CA GLY A 501 -23.56 -1.11 18.02
C GLY A 501 -23.98 -2.03 16.87
N ASN A 502 -23.73 -3.33 17.01
CA ASN A 502 -24.10 -4.36 16.05
C ASN A 502 -25.58 -4.76 16.22
N GLY A 503 -26.48 -3.89 15.74
CA GLY A 503 -27.91 -4.14 15.85
C GLY A 503 -28.46 -4.10 17.29
N LEU A 504 -27.82 -3.37 18.20
CA LEU A 504 -28.25 -3.26 19.60
C LEU A 504 -29.42 -2.27 19.80
N ASN A 505 -30.23 -2.49 20.84
CA ASN A 505 -31.27 -1.58 21.30
C ASN A 505 -30.65 -0.35 21.98
N GLN A 506 -30.78 0.83 21.34
CA GLN A 506 -30.42 2.16 21.87
C GLN A 506 -29.26 2.10 22.88
N PRO A 507 -28.02 1.81 22.44
CA PRO A 507 -26.89 1.75 23.36
C PRO A 507 -26.77 3.12 24.03
N GLY A 508 -26.83 3.15 25.36
CA GLY A 508 -26.71 4.39 26.13
C GLY A 508 -25.33 5.04 25.96
N GLN A 509 -25.06 6.11 26.71
CA GLN A 509 -23.76 6.78 26.67
C GLN A 509 -22.61 5.79 26.93
N MET A 510 -21.51 5.87 26.16
CA MET A 510 -20.38 4.96 26.31
C MET A 510 -19.81 4.99 27.73
N GLY A 511 -19.66 3.80 28.34
CA GLY A 511 -19.23 3.65 29.73
C GLY A 511 -20.36 3.64 30.77
N SER A 512 -21.61 3.92 30.36
CA SER A 512 -22.80 3.80 31.21
C SER A 512 -23.23 2.34 31.43
N THR A 513 -24.05 2.10 32.44
CA THR A 513 -24.69 0.79 32.67
C THR A 513 -25.60 0.38 31.51
N GLN A 514 -26.32 1.33 30.90
CA GLN A 514 -27.16 1.09 29.73
C GLN A 514 -26.34 0.65 28.50
N PHE A 515 -25.12 1.19 28.32
CA PHE A 515 -24.21 0.74 27.26
C PHE A 515 -23.79 -0.71 27.44
N ARG A 516 -23.53 -1.13 28.69
CA ARG A 516 -23.14 -2.51 29.01
C ARG A 516 -24.31 -3.47 28.83
N LYS A 517 -25.48 -3.14 29.39
CA LYS A 517 -26.71 -3.95 29.32
C LYS A 517 -27.46 -3.89 27.98
N ALA A 518 -26.84 -3.35 26.92
CA ALA A 518 -27.50 -3.19 25.64
C ALA A 518 -27.76 -4.55 24.98
N GLU A 519 -29.04 -4.87 24.75
CA GLU A 519 -29.44 -6.15 24.13
C GLU A 519 -29.57 -6.05 22.60
N PRO A 520 -29.25 -7.12 21.84
CA PRO A 520 -29.48 -7.19 20.40
C PRO A 520 -30.96 -7.10 19.99
N ARG A 521 -31.21 -6.41 18.88
CA ARG A 521 -32.48 -6.45 18.14
C ARG A 521 -32.54 -7.68 17.25
N ARG A 522 -33.67 -7.89 16.59
CA ARG A 522 -33.86 -8.92 15.54
C ARG A 522 -32.80 -8.88 14.42
N VAL A 523 -32.23 -7.71 14.14
CA VAL A 523 -31.18 -7.52 13.12
C VAL A 523 -29.75 -7.65 13.67
N GLY A 524 -29.60 -7.83 14.98
CA GLY A 524 -28.33 -8.04 15.66
C GLY A 524 -27.96 -9.52 15.76
N PRO A 525 -26.85 -9.84 16.45
CA PRO A 525 -26.40 -11.23 16.64
C PRO A 525 -27.40 -12.03 17.48
N ARG A 526 -27.48 -13.34 17.22
CA ARG A 526 -28.29 -14.26 18.00
C ARG A 526 -27.70 -14.43 19.39
N VAL A 527 -28.48 -14.13 20.42
CA VAL A 527 -28.11 -14.38 21.82
C VAL A 527 -28.44 -15.83 22.17
N VAL A 528 -27.47 -16.54 22.75
CA VAL A 528 -27.62 -17.91 23.24
C VAL A 528 -27.45 -17.88 24.75
N ARG A 529 -28.45 -18.39 25.49
CA ARG A 529 -28.45 -18.46 26.96
C ARG A 529 -28.62 -19.90 27.41
N LEU A 530 -27.95 -20.28 28.49
CA LEU A 530 -28.17 -21.52 29.21
C LEU A 530 -29.34 -21.30 30.18
N GLN A 531 -30.56 -21.60 29.74
CA GLN A 531 -31.74 -21.48 30.58
C GLN A 531 -32.08 -22.82 31.23
N GLN A 532 -32.13 -22.85 32.56
CA GLN A 532 -32.80 -23.92 33.30
C GLN A 532 -34.31 -23.66 33.21
N ILE A 533 -35.04 -24.51 32.49
CA ILE A 533 -36.50 -24.40 32.45
C ILE A 533 -37.04 -24.93 33.78
N ALA A 534 -37.38 -24.01 34.69
CA ALA A 534 -38.21 -24.34 35.84
C ALA A 534 -39.62 -24.65 35.33
N THR A 535 -39.92 -25.92 35.10
CA THR A 535 -41.31 -26.35 34.82
C THR A 535 -42.05 -26.40 36.15
N GLY A 536 -42.59 -25.24 36.54
CA GLY A 536 -43.45 -25.08 37.71
C GLY A 536 -44.73 -24.37 37.30
N GLY A 537 -45.74 -25.14 36.89
CA GLY A 537 -47.11 -24.70 36.68
C GLY A 537 -48.08 -25.84 36.96
N ASN A 538 -48.54 -25.91 38.21
CA ASN A 538 -49.62 -26.74 38.77
C ASN A 538 -49.66 -28.24 38.44
N SER A 539 -48.95 -29.05 39.24
CA SER A 539 -49.47 -30.34 39.68
C SER A 539 -48.92 -30.68 41.06
N VAL A 540 -49.84 -30.81 42.02
CA VAL A 540 -49.63 -31.18 43.43
C VAL A 540 -48.66 -32.37 43.57
N PRO A 541 -47.69 -32.34 44.51
CA PRO A 541 -46.80 -33.46 44.73
C PRO A 541 -47.51 -34.55 45.51
N ARG A 542 -47.81 -35.70 44.88
CA ARG A 542 -48.00 -36.94 45.62
C ARG A 542 -46.65 -37.64 45.75
N ARG A 543 -46.08 -37.48 46.95
CA ARG A 543 -45.17 -38.38 47.68
C ARG A 543 -44.13 -39.16 46.85
N GLY A 544 -42.87 -38.72 46.98
CA GLY A 544 -41.68 -39.55 46.79
C GLY A 544 -41.17 -39.65 45.34
N GLY A 545 -40.23 -38.78 44.97
CA GLY A 545 -39.50 -38.87 43.71
C GLY A 545 -38.71 -37.60 43.42
N GLN A 546 -37.41 -37.76 43.15
CA GLN A 546 -36.39 -36.73 42.94
C GLN A 546 -36.79 -35.59 41.98
N PRO A 547 -36.26 -34.36 42.15
CA PRO A 547 -36.46 -33.28 41.18
C PRO A 547 -35.72 -33.60 39.87
N SER A 548 -36.45 -33.91 38.79
CA SER A 548 -35.86 -34.13 37.47
C SER A 548 -35.58 -32.80 36.77
N VAL A 549 -34.33 -32.36 36.77
CA VAL A 549 -33.83 -31.34 35.83
C VAL A 549 -33.65 -32.03 34.48
N ARG A 550 -34.60 -31.84 33.56
CA ARG A 550 -34.42 -32.25 32.15
C ARG A 550 -34.08 -31.02 31.32
N ASN A 551 -32.80 -30.65 31.28
CA ASN A 551 -32.27 -29.94 30.13
C ASN A 551 -32.30 -30.94 28.96
N THR A 552 -32.95 -30.62 27.84
CA THR A 552 -32.79 -31.48 26.64
C THR A 552 -31.32 -31.43 26.24
N GLU A 553 -30.59 -32.56 26.26
CA GLU A 553 -29.15 -32.63 25.93
C GLU A 553 -28.79 -31.92 24.61
N SER A 554 -29.74 -31.87 23.66
CA SER A 554 -29.59 -31.13 22.40
C SER A 554 -29.45 -29.62 22.57
N SER A 555 -30.08 -29.01 23.58
CA SER A 555 -30.02 -27.56 23.82
C SER A 555 -28.72 -27.15 24.53
N THR A 556 -28.24 -27.93 25.50
CA THR A 556 -26.93 -27.71 26.15
C THR A 556 -25.79 -27.90 25.16
N GLN A 557 -25.86 -28.93 24.30
CA GLN A 557 -24.85 -29.15 23.27
C GLN A 557 -24.80 -28.01 22.24
N ALA A 558 -25.94 -27.37 21.93
CA ALA A 558 -25.99 -26.19 21.08
C ALA A 558 -25.33 -24.97 21.75
N VAL A 559 -25.48 -24.80 23.06
CA VAL A 559 -24.80 -23.76 23.85
C VAL A 559 -23.28 -23.99 23.84
N ILE A 560 -22.83 -25.24 24.09
CA ILE A 560 -21.41 -25.62 24.04
C ILE A 560 -20.80 -25.28 22.67
N ASN A 561 -21.48 -25.67 21.59
CA ASN A 561 -21.04 -25.35 20.23
C ASN A 561 -20.98 -23.84 19.98
N ALA A 562 -21.94 -23.08 20.50
CA ALA A 562 -21.94 -21.62 20.39
C ALA A 562 -20.75 -20.99 21.14
N VAL A 563 -20.38 -21.51 22.32
CA VAL A 563 -19.19 -21.06 23.07
C VAL A 563 -17.92 -21.27 22.25
N TYR A 564 -17.72 -22.45 21.67
CA TYR A 564 -16.55 -22.70 20.83
C TYR A 564 -16.52 -21.78 19.60
N VAL A 565 -17.64 -21.64 18.89
CA VAL A 565 -17.74 -20.76 17.72
C VAL A 565 -17.40 -19.31 18.09
N GLN A 566 -17.85 -18.83 19.25
CA GLN A 566 -17.53 -17.49 19.72
C GLN A 566 -16.06 -17.35 20.12
N VAL A 567 -15.57 -18.22 21.00
CA VAL A 567 -14.26 -18.10 21.66
C VAL A 567 -13.12 -18.55 20.75
N LEU A 568 -13.24 -19.72 20.11
CA LEU A 568 -12.22 -20.24 19.18
C LEU A 568 -12.42 -19.74 17.73
N GLY A 569 -13.62 -19.27 17.36
CA GLY A 569 -13.95 -18.85 15.99
C GLY A 569 -14.46 -19.98 15.10
N ASN A 570 -14.50 -21.22 15.60
CA ASN A 570 -15.02 -22.41 14.95
C ASN A 570 -15.55 -23.39 16.01
N THR A 571 -16.14 -24.52 15.61
CA THR A 571 -16.71 -25.51 16.55
C THR A 571 -15.67 -26.31 17.34
N GLY A 572 -14.37 -26.03 17.17
CA GLY A 572 -13.26 -26.83 17.70
C GLY A 572 -12.99 -28.08 16.86
N TYR A 573 -11.71 -28.38 16.59
CA TYR A 573 -11.32 -29.62 15.94
C TYR A 573 -11.31 -30.78 16.95
N ALA A 574 -11.27 -32.02 16.43
CA ALA A 574 -11.09 -33.20 17.27
C ALA A 574 -9.80 -33.08 18.10
N GLY A 575 -9.92 -33.17 19.43
CA GLY A 575 -8.81 -33.00 20.38
C GLY A 575 -8.61 -31.57 20.91
N GLU A 576 -9.23 -30.55 20.32
CA GLU A 576 -9.22 -29.18 20.88
C GLU A 576 -10.38 -28.92 21.84
N ARG A 577 -11.40 -29.78 21.82
CA ARG A 577 -12.57 -29.71 22.71
C ARG A 577 -12.23 -30.20 24.11
N ASN A 578 -12.55 -29.40 25.12
CA ASN A 578 -12.38 -29.69 26.54
C ASN A 578 -13.51 -30.60 27.04
N LYS A 579 -13.51 -31.88 26.64
CA LYS A 579 -14.57 -32.85 26.97
C LYS A 579 -14.92 -32.94 28.45
N VAL A 580 -13.92 -32.87 29.33
CA VAL A 580 -14.13 -32.93 30.79
C VAL A 580 -14.97 -31.75 31.27
N GLU A 581 -14.71 -30.56 30.76
CA GLU A 581 -15.44 -29.34 31.14
C GLU A 581 -16.82 -29.28 30.47
N GLU A 582 -16.99 -29.90 29.30
CA GLU A 582 -18.31 -30.08 28.66
C GLU A 582 -19.22 -30.94 29.53
N ILE A 583 -18.73 -32.09 30.00
CA ILE A 583 -19.47 -32.99 30.89
C ILE A 583 -19.86 -32.28 32.20
N LYS A 584 -18.93 -31.52 32.80
CA LYS A 584 -19.22 -30.72 34.00
C LYS A 584 -20.31 -29.66 33.76
N LEU A 585 -20.31 -29.01 32.59
CA LEU A 585 -21.36 -28.04 32.24
C LEU A 585 -22.71 -28.73 32.02
N GLU A 586 -22.72 -29.90 31.38
CA GLU A 586 -23.92 -30.71 31.16
C GLU A 586 -24.53 -31.20 32.48
N ASN A 587 -23.69 -31.60 33.43
CA ASN A 587 -24.09 -31.98 34.78
C ASN A 587 -24.53 -30.78 35.64
N GLY A 588 -24.17 -29.56 35.26
CA GLY A 588 -24.42 -28.34 36.04
C GLY A 588 -23.42 -28.07 37.16
N ASP A 589 -22.26 -28.74 37.17
CA ASP A 589 -21.19 -28.56 38.16
C ASP A 589 -20.47 -27.21 38.00
N ILE A 590 -20.48 -26.65 36.78
CA ILE A 590 -19.88 -25.35 36.45
C ILE A 590 -20.90 -24.44 35.75
N SER A 591 -20.76 -23.13 35.95
CA SER A 591 -21.55 -22.13 35.21
C SER A 591 -21.03 -21.95 33.79
N LEU A 592 -21.84 -21.34 32.90
CA LEU A 592 -21.43 -21.08 31.52
C LEU A 592 -20.23 -20.11 31.48
N ARG A 593 -20.15 -19.17 32.42
CA ARG A 593 -18.99 -18.27 32.56
C ARG A 593 -17.71 -19.03 32.92
N GLU A 594 -17.79 -20.00 33.83
CA GLU A 594 -16.63 -20.83 34.16
C GLU A 594 -16.24 -21.72 32.98
N PHE A 595 -17.20 -22.27 32.25
CA PHE A 595 -16.93 -23.00 31.02
C PHE A 595 -16.22 -22.11 29.96
N VAL A 596 -16.69 -20.88 29.74
CA VAL A 596 -16.02 -19.88 28.88
C VAL A 596 -14.60 -19.60 29.36
N ARG A 597 -14.37 -19.50 30.67
CA ARG A 597 -13.03 -19.35 31.27
C ARG A 597 -12.13 -20.52 30.91
N GLN A 598 -12.60 -21.76 31.07
CA GLN A 598 -11.81 -22.94 30.75
C GLN A 598 -11.48 -23.04 29.24
N VAL A 599 -12.44 -22.71 28.37
CA VAL A 599 -12.20 -22.68 26.92
C VAL A 599 -11.20 -21.57 26.55
N ALA A 600 -11.30 -20.38 27.15
CA ALA A 600 -10.38 -19.28 26.91
C ALA A 600 -8.97 -19.55 27.47
N ARG A 601 -8.83 -20.30 28.57
CA ARG A 601 -7.54 -20.73 29.14
C ARG A 601 -6.94 -21.94 28.42
N SER A 602 -7.67 -22.56 27.50
CA SER A 602 -7.21 -23.75 26.77
C SER A 602 -5.94 -23.49 25.93
N ASN A 603 -5.18 -24.56 25.70
CA ASN A 603 -4.03 -24.51 24.79
C ASN A 603 -4.44 -24.17 23.35
N ALA A 604 -5.63 -24.57 22.91
CA ALA A 604 -6.16 -24.26 21.58
C ALA A 604 -6.33 -22.74 21.40
N PHE A 605 -6.93 -22.06 22.39
CA PHE A 605 -7.09 -20.61 22.36
C PHE A 605 -5.73 -19.89 22.40
N ARG A 606 -4.84 -20.30 23.32
CA ARG A 606 -3.49 -19.71 23.46
C ARG A 606 -2.68 -19.82 22.17
N ARG A 607 -2.69 -20.98 21.50
CA ARG A 607 -1.96 -21.19 20.24
C ARG A 607 -2.47 -20.28 19.12
N ARG A 608 -3.79 -20.03 19.04
CA ARG A 608 -4.40 -19.21 17.99
C ARG A 608 -4.23 -17.71 18.21
N TYR A 609 -4.41 -17.25 19.45
CA TYR A 609 -4.62 -15.83 19.74
C TYR A 609 -3.56 -15.22 20.65
N TRP A 610 -2.58 -15.99 21.14
CA TRP A 610 -1.51 -15.47 22.00
C TRP A 610 -0.11 -15.76 21.45
N SER A 611 0.27 -17.03 21.29
CA SER A 611 1.67 -17.41 21.07
C SER A 611 2.30 -16.87 19.78
N GLY A 612 1.50 -16.66 18.73
CA GLY A 612 1.96 -16.18 17.42
C GLY A 612 1.66 -14.72 17.13
N LEU A 613 1.06 -13.99 18.07
CA LEU A 613 0.61 -12.61 17.87
C LEU A 613 1.42 -11.63 18.73
N TYR A 614 1.55 -10.40 18.23
CA TYR A 614 2.02 -9.29 19.06
C TYR A 614 1.06 -9.09 20.25
N ILE A 615 1.58 -8.81 21.45
CA ILE A 615 0.78 -8.80 22.69
C ILE A 615 -0.43 -7.87 22.59
N THR A 616 -0.28 -6.66 22.05
CA THR A 616 -1.44 -5.74 21.90
C THR A 616 -2.45 -6.24 20.87
N LYS A 617 -2.00 -6.93 19.81
CA LYS A 617 -2.86 -7.59 18.82
C LYS A 617 -3.62 -8.76 19.43
N ALA A 618 -2.96 -9.53 20.29
CA ALA A 618 -3.56 -10.62 21.06
C ALA A 618 -4.65 -10.08 21.98
N ILE A 619 -4.34 -9.04 22.77
CA ILE A 619 -5.30 -8.36 23.66
C ILE A 619 -6.51 -7.86 22.89
N GLU A 620 -6.32 -7.19 21.75
CA GLU A 620 -7.43 -6.67 20.93
C GLU A 620 -8.34 -7.79 20.40
N VAL A 621 -7.76 -8.92 19.96
CA VAL A 621 -8.55 -10.08 19.52
C VAL A 621 -9.30 -10.73 20.69
N MET A 622 -8.63 -10.92 21.83
CA MET A 622 -9.25 -11.47 23.04
C MET A 622 -10.41 -10.59 23.51
N HIS A 623 -10.23 -9.27 23.47
CA HIS A 623 -11.26 -8.30 23.81
C HIS A 623 -12.49 -8.43 22.90
N ARG A 624 -12.29 -8.60 21.58
CA ARG A 624 -13.40 -8.84 20.64
C ARG A 624 -14.11 -10.17 20.87
N ARG A 625 -13.38 -11.22 21.27
CA ARG A 625 -13.93 -12.58 21.48
C ARG A 625 -14.68 -12.71 22.81
N LEU A 626 -14.10 -12.22 23.89
CA LEU A 626 -14.63 -12.38 25.25
C LEU A 626 -15.60 -11.26 25.64
N LEU A 627 -15.30 -10.01 25.27
CA LEU A 627 -16.16 -8.85 25.58
C LEU A 627 -17.05 -8.45 24.41
N GLY A 628 -16.86 -9.00 23.20
CA GLY A 628 -17.74 -8.70 22.07
C GLY A 628 -17.58 -7.31 21.48
N ARG A 629 -16.47 -6.61 21.77
CA ARG A 629 -16.17 -5.28 21.22
C ARG A 629 -14.67 -5.08 21.06
N PRO A 630 -14.20 -4.16 20.20
CA PRO A 630 -12.83 -3.68 20.25
C PRO A 630 -12.56 -2.84 21.51
N THR A 631 -11.28 -2.60 21.81
CA THR A 631 -10.89 -1.68 22.88
C THR A 631 -11.29 -0.23 22.57
N PHE A 632 -11.56 0.55 23.61
CA PHE A 632 -11.98 1.94 23.48
C PHE A 632 -10.84 2.87 23.10
N GLY A 633 -9.65 2.64 23.63
CA GLY A 633 -8.57 3.60 23.53
C GLY A 633 -7.32 3.09 24.23
N ARG A 634 -6.32 3.96 24.30
CA ARG A 634 -4.98 3.59 24.75
C ARG A 634 -4.95 3.15 26.23
N TRP A 635 -5.65 3.87 27.11
CA TRP A 635 -5.73 3.55 28.54
C TRP A 635 -6.23 2.13 28.84
N GLU A 636 -7.19 1.62 28.05
CA GLU A 636 -7.74 0.28 28.25
C GLU A 636 -6.73 -0.80 27.85
N ILE A 637 -6.03 -0.59 26.72
CA ILE A 637 -5.01 -1.52 26.24
C ILE A 637 -3.79 -1.52 27.16
N ASP A 638 -3.33 -0.34 27.59
CA ASP A 638 -2.17 -0.20 28.49
C ASP A 638 -2.43 -0.97 29.80
N ALA A 639 -3.65 -0.90 30.37
CA ALA A 639 -4.00 -1.66 31.58
C ALA A 639 -3.94 -3.19 31.39
N TYR A 640 -4.44 -3.71 30.26
CA TYR A 640 -4.32 -5.14 29.94
C TYR A 640 -2.89 -5.54 29.58
N PHE A 641 -2.11 -4.64 29.00
CA PHE A 641 -0.70 -4.86 28.69
C PHE A 641 0.13 -4.96 29.99
N ASP A 642 -0.12 -4.11 30.98
CA ASP A 642 0.49 -4.21 32.30
C ASP A 642 0.12 -5.51 33.00
N THR A 643 -1.15 -5.93 32.89
CA THR A 643 -1.62 -7.22 33.42
C THR A 643 -0.92 -8.38 32.73
N ALA A 644 -0.75 -8.32 31.40
CA ALA A 644 0.00 -9.31 30.62
C ALA A 644 1.46 -9.38 31.06
N ALA A 645 2.10 -8.24 31.32
CA ALA A 645 3.49 -8.18 31.76
C ALA A 645 3.69 -8.79 33.15
N ARG A 646 2.73 -8.62 34.07
CA ARG A 646 2.84 -9.10 35.46
C ARG A 646 2.35 -10.55 35.66
N LEU A 647 1.19 -10.88 35.09
CA LEU A 647 0.45 -12.12 35.36
C LEU A 647 0.39 -13.07 34.16
N GLY A 648 0.91 -12.64 33.01
CA GLY A 648 0.91 -13.43 31.78
C GLY A 648 -0.48 -13.63 31.17
N PHE A 649 -0.57 -14.61 30.27
CA PHE A 649 -1.78 -14.91 29.49
C PHE A 649 -3.01 -15.21 30.36
N TYR A 650 -2.87 -16.04 31.39
CA TYR A 650 -3.99 -16.42 32.25
C TYR A 650 -4.56 -15.23 33.02
N GLY A 651 -3.68 -14.35 33.53
CA GLY A 651 -4.09 -13.13 34.22
C GLY A 651 -4.92 -12.19 33.36
N VAL A 652 -4.62 -12.10 32.05
CA VAL A 652 -5.42 -11.28 31.11
C VAL A 652 -6.81 -11.87 30.89
N VAL A 653 -6.92 -13.19 30.70
CA VAL A 653 -8.21 -13.88 30.56
C VAL A 653 -9.07 -13.68 31.81
N ASP A 654 -8.47 -13.89 32.98
CA ASP A 654 -9.17 -13.74 34.25
C ASP A 654 -9.57 -12.27 34.48
N ALA A 655 -8.73 -11.29 34.16
CA ALA A 655 -9.07 -9.87 34.24
C ALA A 655 -10.26 -9.48 33.34
N MET A 656 -10.33 -10.00 32.11
CA MET A 656 -11.45 -9.73 31.19
C MET A 656 -12.75 -10.37 31.68
N LEU A 657 -12.71 -11.63 32.12
CA LEU A 657 -13.90 -12.36 32.58
C LEU A 657 -14.37 -11.93 33.97
N ASN A 658 -13.49 -11.36 34.80
CA ASN A 658 -13.82 -10.79 36.11
C ASN A 658 -14.20 -9.31 36.03
N SER A 659 -14.15 -8.71 34.84
CA SER A 659 -14.55 -7.33 34.65
C SER A 659 -16.04 -7.11 34.96
N ARG A 660 -16.34 -5.95 35.53
CA ARG A 660 -17.74 -5.51 35.72
C ARG A 660 -18.52 -5.49 34.40
N GLU A 661 -17.84 -5.19 33.30
CA GLU A 661 -18.46 -5.21 31.99
C GLU A 661 -18.93 -6.61 31.59
N TYR A 662 -18.08 -7.63 31.72
CA TYR A 662 -18.50 -9.01 31.40
C TYR A 662 -19.74 -9.41 32.21
N ASN A 663 -19.73 -9.12 33.51
CA ASN A 663 -20.85 -9.44 34.42
C ASN A 663 -22.15 -8.70 34.05
N ASP A 664 -22.07 -7.39 33.77
CA ASP A 664 -23.24 -6.58 33.39
C ASP A 664 -23.85 -7.02 32.05
N CYS A 665 -23.04 -7.57 31.12
CA CYS A 665 -23.45 -7.86 29.74
C CYS A 665 -23.91 -9.30 29.52
N PHE A 666 -23.16 -10.25 30.05
CA PHE A 666 -23.37 -11.68 29.80
C PHE A 666 -23.82 -12.44 31.05
N GLY A 667 -23.42 -11.96 32.24
CA GLY A 667 -23.69 -12.64 33.50
C GLY A 667 -23.06 -14.04 33.53
N GLU A 668 -23.77 -14.99 34.13
CA GLU A 668 -23.30 -16.37 34.30
C GLU A 668 -23.86 -17.33 33.24
N ASP A 669 -24.90 -16.93 32.51
CA ASP A 669 -25.72 -17.82 31.67
C ASP A 669 -25.72 -17.45 30.18
N THR A 670 -25.15 -16.32 29.77
CA THR A 670 -25.17 -15.88 28.36
C THR A 670 -23.83 -16.13 27.68
N VAL A 671 -23.85 -16.73 26.48
CA VAL A 671 -22.65 -16.87 25.64
C VAL A 671 -22.23 -15.48 25.14
N PRO A 672 -20.93 -15.12 25.18
CA PRO A 672 -20.47 -13.86 24.61
C PRO A 672 -20.86 -13.73 23.13
N PHE A 673 -21.16 -12.51 22.69
CA PHE A 673 -21.52 -12.22 21.29
C PHE A 673 -20.98 -10.86 20.87
N GLU A 674 -20.87 -10.62 19.56
CA GLU A 674 -20.35 -9.36 19.02
C GLU A 674 -21.33 -8.19 19.22
N ARG A 675 -21.08 -7.40 20.27
CA ARG A 675 -21.87 -6.22 20.67
C ARG A 675 -21.54 -4.98 19.84
N PHE A 676 -20.26 -4.66 19.66
CA PHE A 676 -19.83 -3.46 18.96
C PHE A 676 -18.78 -3.74 17.90
N ILE A 677 -18.89 -3.01 16.79
CA ILE A 677 -18.02 -3.11 15.62
C ILE A 677 -17.41 -1.76 15.28
N THR A 678 -16.29 -1.77 14.56
CA THR A 678 -15.71 -0.53 14.05
C THR A 678 -16.46 -0.05 12.79
N PRO A 679 -16.38 1.25 12.44
CA PRO A 679 -16.83 1.74 11.14
C PRO A 679 -16.27 0.95 9.96
N THR A 680 -15.01 0.51 10.04
CA THR A 680 -14.36 -0.31 9.00
C THR A 680 -14.99 -1.70 8.87
N ASP A 681 -15.33 -2.36 9.99
CA ASP A 681 -16.03 -3.65 9.95
C ASP A 681 -17.43 -3.50 9.34
N ARG A 682 -18.13 -2.40 9.68
CA ARG A 682 -19.44 -2.10 9.10
C ARG A 682 -19.36 -1.90 7.59
N THR A 683 -18.39 -1.14 7.10
CA THR A 683 -18.24 -0.89 5.65
C THR A 683 -17.86 -2.17 4.91
N ALA A 684 -16.99 -3.01 5.49
CA ALA A 684 -16.63 -4.30 4.91
C ALA A 684 -17.81 -5.28 4.80
N ARG A 685 -18.76 -5.23 5.74
CA ARG A 685 -19.95 -6.10 5.75
C ARG A 685 -21.10 -5.60 4.88
N LYS A 686 -21.06 -4.35 4.38
CA LYS A 686 -22.12 -3.82 3.52
C LYS A 686 -22.11 -4.53 2.16
N VAL A 687 -23.25 -5.10 1.78
CA VAL A 687 -23.43 -5.71 0.44
C VAL A 687 -23.57 -4.59 -0.60
N PRO A 688 -22.73 -4.53 -1.66
CA PRO A 688 -22.75 -3.45 -2.64
C PRO A 688 -24.09 -3.20 -3.34
N GLY A 689 -24.95 -4.23 -3.46
CA GLY A 689 -26.26 -4.13 -4.12
C GLY A 689 -27.35 -3.38 -3.33
N LEU A 690 -27.14 -3.08 -2.05
CA LEU A 690 -28.07 -2.32 -1.21
C LEU A 690 -27.60 -0.86 -0.99
N ASN A 691 -26.58 -0.42 -1.73
CA ASN A 691 -26.08 0.94 -1.65
C ASN A 691 -27.09 1.91 -2.26
N ARG A 692 -27.58 2.86 -1.45
CA ARG A 692 -28.20 4.07 -2.01
C ARG A 692 -27.13 4.81 -2.84
N PRO A 693 -27.46 5.30 -4.04
CA PRO A 693 -26.52 6.11 -4.81
C PRO A 693 -26.07 7.30 -3.95
N PHE A 694 -24.76 7.52 -3.90
CA PHE A 694 -24.17 8.62 -3.15
C PHE A 694 -24.59 9.93 -3.81
N ASN A 695 -25.39 10.73 -3.11
CA ASN A 695 -25.79 12.05 -3.60
C ASN A 695 -24.80 13.11 -3.11
N ALA A 696 -23.83 13.44 -3.96
CA ALA A 696 -22.80 14.42 -3.65
C ALA A 696 -23.36 15.82 -3.37
N SER A 697 -24.53 16.17 -3.91
CA SER A 697 -25.14 17.50 -3.72
C SER A 697 -25.74 17.72 -2.32
N ALA A 698 -25.89 16.67 -1.51
CA ALA A 698 -26.47 16.77 -0.17
C ALA A 698 -25.45 17.14 0.92
N TYR A 699 -24.16 17.13 0.60
CA TYR A 699 -23.06 17.25 1.57
C TYR A 699 -22.03 18.33 1.18
N THR A 700 -22.42 19.30 0.34
CA THR A 700 -21.51 20.32 -0.21
C THR A 700 -20.97 21.32 0.81
N ASP A 701 -21.44 21.32 2.05
CA ASP A 701 -20.90 22.20 3.09
C ASP A 701 -19.75 21.50 3.84
N LEU A 702 -18.51 21.89 3.52
CA LEU A 702 -17.26 21.37 4.10
C LEU A 702 -16.77 22.20 5.30
N THR A 703 -17.55 23.17 5.77
CA THR A 703 -17.25 23.88 7.02
C THR A 703 -17.55 22.98 8.22
N PRO A 704 -16.68 22.90 9.25
CA PRO A 704 -16.96 22.10 10.44
C PRO A 704 -17.98 22.81 11.32
N ALA A 705 -19.24 22.82 10.87
CA ALA A 705 -20.35 23.20 11.72
C ALA A 705 -20.67 22.06 12.70
N LYS A 706 -21.08 22.48 13.90
CA LYS A 706 -21.73 21.73 14.97
C LYS A 706 -22.56 20.55 14.43
N ARG A 707 -22.51 19.41 15.13
CA ARG A 707 -23.20 18.14 14.81
C ARG A 707 -24.50 18.40 14.04
N PRO A 708 -24.65 17.91 12.78
CA PRO A 708 -25.86 18.13 12.02
C PRO A 708 -27.03 17.57 12.82
N GLU A 709 -27.96 18.43 13.23
CA GLU A 709 -29.26 17.97 13.67
C GLU A 709 -29.87 17.19 12.51
N VAL A 710 -30.25 15.94 12.78
CA VAL A 710 -30.93 15.12 11.79
C VAL A 710 -32.25 15.84 11.49
N THR A 711 -32.32 16.50 10.34
CA THR A 711 -33.57 17.12 9.89
C THR A 711 -34.62 16.01 9.87
N PRO A 712 -35.70 16.11 10.68
CA PRO A 712 -36.74 15.10 10.66
C PRO A 712 -37.30 15.04 9.23
N PRO A 713 -37.51 13.84 8.67
CA PRO A 713 -38.05 13.71 7.33
C PRO A 713 -39.41 14.42 7.29
N GLN A 714 -39.56 15.40 6.39
CA GLN A 714 -40.79 16.18 6.23
C GLN A 714 -42.03 15.33 5.91
N ALA A 715 -41.85 14.05 5.54
CA ALA A 715 -42.92 13.09 5.40
C ALA A 715 -42.44 11.66 5.74
N VAL A 716 -43.33 10.89 6.38
CA VAL A 716 -43.14 9.45 6.63
C VAL A 716 -43.18 8.73 5.29
N ARG A 717 -42.01 8.23 4.84
CA ARG A 717 -41.94 7.39 3.65
C ARG A 717 -42.49 6.01 3.98
N THR A 718 -43.57 5.62 3.32
CA THR A 718 -44.17 4.29 3.47
C THR A 718 -43.54 3.32 2.49
N VAL A 719 -43.83 2.02 2.62
CA VAL A 719 -43.34 0.96 1.72
C VAL A 719 -43.71 1.23 0.26
N GLY A 720 -44.74 2.06 0.01
CA GLY A 720 -45.15 2.52 -1.32
C GLY A 720 -44.19 3.51 -2.00
N ASP A 721 -43.39 4.26 -1.26
CA ASP A 721 -42.50 5.30 -1.82
C ASP A 721 -41.15 4.74 -2.29
N ILE A 722 -40.80 3.53 -1.85
CA ILE A 722 -39.50 2.89 -2.10
C ILE A 722 -39.51 2.04 -3.37
N THR A 723 -40.70 1.72 -3.91
CA THR A 723 -40.85 0.97 -5.15
C THR A 723 -41.63 1.80 -6.16
N PRO A 724 -41.01 2.32 -7.24
CA PRO A 724 -41.79 2.87 -8.33
C PRO A 724 -42.61 1.72 -8.92
N ARG A 725 -43.93 1.76 -8.76
CA ARG A 725 -44.81 0.84 -9.50
C ARG A 725 -44.61 1.11 -10.98
N ASN A 726 -44.38 0.06 -11.78
CA ASN A 726 -44.37 0.12 -13.25
C ASN A 726 -45.78 0.33 -13.82
N LEU A 727 -46.59 1.18 -13.20
CA LEU A 727 -47.87 1.61 -13.73
C LEU A 727 -47.80 3.13 -13.85
N PRO A 728 -48.10 3.72 -15.02
CA PRO A 728 -48.25 5.16 -15.12
C PRO A 728 -49.28 5.60 -14.08
N GLU A 729 -49.00 6.73 -13.43
CA GLU A 729 -49.80 7.28 -12.35
C GLU A 729 -51.29 7.16 -12.70
N ARG A 730 -52.07 6.54 -11.80
CA ARG A 730 -53.53 6.71 -11.86
C ARG A 730 -53.78 8.21 -11.83
N SER A 731 -54.49 8.71 -12.84
CA SER A 731 -55.03 10.06 -12.85
C SER A 731 -55.56 10.39 -11.46
N THR A 732 -55.10 11.52 -10.93
CA THR A 732 -55.68 12.18 -9.76
C THR A 732 -57.19 12.02 -9.81
N VAL A 733 -57.74 11.36 -8.78
CA VAL A 733 -59.19 11.38 -8.58
C VAL A 733 -59.53 12.85 -8.36
N VAL A 734 -60.19 13.47 -9.34
CA VAL A 734 -60.86 14.74 -9.13
C VAL A 734 -61.88 14.48 -8.03
N ARG A 735 -61.54 14.92 -6.80
CA ARG A 735 -62.50 15.01 -5.73
C ARG A 735 -63.43 16.16 -6.09
N GLY A 736 -64.50 15.86 -6.81
CA GLY A 736 -65.62 16.76 -6.93
C GLY A 736 -66.19 16.98 -5.53
N GLY A 737 -65.91 18.14 -4.94
CA GLY A 737 -66.61 18.61 -3.76
C GLY A 737 -68.05 18.90 -4.16
N TRP A 738 -68.95 17.98 -3.86
CA TRP A 738 -70.37 18.24 -3.97
C TRP A 738 -70.81 18.97 -2.70
N SER A 739 -71.13 20.27 -2.83
CA SER A 739 -71.84 21.02 -1.79
C SER A 739 -73.26 21.28 -2.30
N ALA A 740 -74.25 20.68 -1.63
CA ALA A 740 -75.64 21.00 -1.88
C ALA A 740 -75.94 22.39 -1.28
N LYS A 741 -76.21 23.39 -2.12
CA LYS A 741 -76.84 24.64 -1.67
C LYS A 741 -78.32 24.36 -1.43
N ILE A 742 -78.77 24.42 -0.18
CA ILE A 742 -80.19 24.53 0.15
C ILE A 742 -80.51 26.03 0.20
N ALA A 743 -81.66 26.43 -0.36
CA ALA A 743 -82.15 27.80 -0.27
C ALA A 743 -82.28 28.21 1.21
N GLY A 744 -81.52 29.23 1.64
CA GLY A 744 -81.47 29.67 3.04
C GLY A 744 -80.08 30.00 3.61
N GLY A 745 -79.01 30.01 2.81
CA GLY A 745 -77.80 30.76 3.15
C GLY A 745 -76.94 30.26 4.33
N VAL A 746 -77.06 29.00 4.78
CA VAL A 746 -76.15 28.43 5.79
C VAL A 746 -75.38 27.25 5.20
N VAL A 747 -74.04 27.32 5.24
CA VAL A 747 -73.13 26.24 4.84
C VAL A 747 -72.68 25.50 6.10
N ASN A 748 -73.11 24.25 6.25
CA ASN A 748 -72.59 23.37 7.32
C ASN A 748 -71.20 22.84 6.94
N THR A 749 -70.18 23.15 7.74
CA THR A 749 -68.88 22.48 7.71
C THR A 749 -68.96 21.17 8.50
N PRO A 750 -68.65 19.99 7.92
CA PRO A 750 -68.55 18.77 8.72
C PRO A 750 -67.26 18.74 9.53
N ALA A 751 -67.40 18.46 10.84
CA ALA A 751 -66.33 18.27 11.80
C ALA A 751 -65.52 16.96 11.53
N PRO A 752 -64.25 16.88 11.95
CA PRO A 752 -63.41 15.72 11.68
C PRO A 752 -63.64 14.65 12.74
N GLY A 753 -64.06 13.46 12.33
CA GLY A 753 -63.91 12.26 13.15
C GLY A 753 -65.08 11.29 13.07
N ALA A 754 -64.98 10.32 12.17
CA ALA A 754 -65.47 8.95 12.39
C ALA A 754 -64.94 8.06 11.27
N PHE A 755 -64.18 7.03 11.64
CA PHE A 755 -63.82 5.93 10.77
C PHE A 755 -65.08 5.07 10.53
N GLU A 756 -65.52 4.95 9.28
CA GLU A 756 -66.41 3.85 8.86
C GLU A 756 -65.77 3.03 7.74
N SER A 757 -65.66 1.74 8.01
CA SER A 757 -65.31 0.67 7.10
C SER A 757 -66.42 0.43 6.07
N ARG A 758 -66.15 0.55 4.76
CA ARG A 758 -67.04 0.02 3.72
C ARG A 758 -66.29 -0.63 2.54
N SER A 759 -67.01 -1.60 1.99
CA SER A 759 -66.65 -2.76 1.19
C SER A 759 -65.94 -2.54 -0.15
N ILE A 760 -65.05 -3.49 -0.49
CA ILE A 760 -64.52 -3.74 -1.83
C ILE A 760 -65.66 -4.26 -2.71
N ARG A 761 -66.10 -3.48 -3.70
CA ARG A 761 -66.87 -4.00 -4.86
C ARG A 761 -65.96 -4.09 -6.08
N GLN A 762 -66.09 -5.22 -6.76
CA GLN A 762 -65.33 -5.74 -7.89
C GLN A 762 -65.38 -4.80 -9.11
N ARG A 763 -64.27 -4.65 -9.84
CA ARG A 763 -64.23 -3.93 -11.11
C ARG A 763 -64.76 -4.80 -12.26
N PRO A 764 -65.45 -4.23 -13.26
CA PRO A 764 -65.87 -4.98 -14.45
C PRO A 764 -64.67 -5.35 -15.34
N ALA A 765 -64.83 -6.42 -16.13
CA ALA A 765 -63.79 -7.00 -16.98
C ALA A 765 -63.38 -6.10 -18.16
N PRO A 766 -62.10 -6.10 -18.58
CA PRO A 766 -61.64 -5.24 -19.67
C PRO A 766 -62.13 -5.74 -21.03
N SER A 767 -62.71 -4.84 -21.83
CA SER A 767 -63.03 -5.09 -23.24
C SER A 767 -61.76 -5.11 -24.09
N ARG A 768 -61.62 -6.13 -24.92
CA ARG A 768 -60.61 -6.22 -25.98
C ARG A 768 -61.08 -5.39 -27.17
N THR A 769 -60.30 -4.39 -27.57
CA THR A 769 -60.42 -3.80 -28.91
C THR A 769 -59.24 -4.25 -29.75
N TRP A 770 -59.56 -4.82 -30.92
CA TRP A 770 -58.59 -5.09 -31.97
C TRP A 770 -58.37 -3.80 -32.77
N ARG A 771 -57.14 -3.47 -33.12
CA ARG A 771 -56.84 -2.45 -34.13
C ARG A 771 -56.57 -3.14 -35.45
N ASP A 772 -57.41 -2.85 -36.45
CA ASP A 772 -57.11 -3.11 -37.85
C ASP A 772 -56.01 -2.16 -38.37
N PRO A 773 -55.12 -2.63 -39.26
CA PRO A 773 -54.11 -1.78 -39.87
C PRO A 773 -54.60 -1.22 -41.22
N GLY A 774 -54.58 0.11 -41.32
CA GLY A 774 -54.56 0.82 -42.61
C GLY A 774 -55.70 1.80 -42.79
N VAL A 775 -55.40 3.10 -42.83
CA VAL A 775 -55.48 3.98 -44.01
C VAL A 775 -54.83 5.32 -43.63
N SER A 776 -53.95 5.81 -44.49
CA SER A 776 -53.31 7.13 -44.44
C SER A 776 -54.24 8.17 -45.07
N ALA A 777 -54.42 9.32 -44.40
CA ALA A 777 -54.75 10.57 -45.08
C ALA A 777 -54.29 11.78 -44.24
N TYR A 778 -53.54 12.66 -44.91
CA TYR A 778 -53.02 13.95 -44.46
C TYR A 778 -54.16 14.95 -44.19
N TRP A 779 -53.89 16.04 -43.46
CA TRP A 779 -54.05 17.46 -43.85
C TRP A 779 -53.73 18.39 -42.67
N SER A 780 -53.35 19.61 -43.03
CA SER A 780 -52.45 20.59 -42.39
C SER A 780 -53.08 21.60 -41.43
N THR A 781 -52.26 22.17 -40.53
CA THR A 781 -52.54 23.37 -39.71
C THR A 781 -51.92 24.65 -40.31
N PRO A 782 -52.49 25.83 -39.97
CA PRO A 782 -51.70 27.04 -39.67
C PRO A 782 -52.16 27.64 -38.32
N GLY A 783 -51.41 28.38 -37.50
CA GLY A 783 -50.07 28.95 -37.49
C GLY A 783 -49.93 29.78 -36.17
N GLY A 784 -48.73 30.22 -35.78
CA GLY A 784 -48.54 31.16 -34.65
C GLY A 784 -47.14 31.10 -34.01
N ALA A 785 -46.33 32.14 -34.25
CA ALA A 785 -44.87 32.20 -34.12
C ALA A 785 -44.29 32.53 -32.73
N GLY A 786 -43.04 32.11 -32.49
CA GLY A 786 -42.16 32.57 -31.40
C GLY A 786 -40.87 31.74 -31.21
N PHE A 787 -39.79 32.08 -31.94
CA PHE A 787 -38.39 31.58 -31.89
C PHE A 787 -37.69 31.98 -30.55
N THR A 788 -36.58 31.41 -30.00
CA THR A 788 -35.34 30.68 -30.42
C THR A 788 -34.84 29.85 -29.20
N GLY A 789 -34.56 28.53 -29.17
CA GLY A 789 -33.45 27.71 -29.73
C GLY A 789 -32.48 27.20 -28.61
N PRO A 790 -31.82 26.00 -28.64
CA PRO A 790 -32.04 24.79 -29.43
C PRO A 790 -32.43 23.57 -28.57
N ALA A 791 -33.56 22.95 -28.88
CA ALA A 791 -33.98 21.66 -28.33
C ALA A 791 -33.52 20.51 -29.25
N GLN A 792 -33.01 19.45 -28.63
CA GLN A 792 -32.63 18.20 -29.28
C GLN A 792 -33.84 17.59 -30.02
N SER A 793 -33.62 17.26 -31.29
CA SER A 793 -34.59 16.65 -32.20
C SER A 793 -35.02 15.25 -31.74
N ALA A 794 -36.32 15.04 -31.64
CA ALA A 794 -36.96 13.73 -31.59
C ALA A 794 -36.76 12.96 -32.91
N PRO A 795 -36.62 11.63 -32.90
CA PRO A 795 -36.64 10.84 -34.13
C PRO A 795 -38.07 10.59 -34.60
N ALA A 796 -38.20 10.64 -35.92
CA ALA A 796 -39.41 10.41 -36.70
C ALA A 796 -39.98 8.98 -36.55
N SER A 797 -41.30 8.89 -36.67
CA SER A 797 -42.07 7.67 -36.86
C SER A 797 -41.81 7.07 -38.24
N GLY A 798 -41.34 5.83 -38.28
CA GLY A 798 -41.17 5.05 -39.51
C GLY A 798 -40.87 3.59 -39.19
N ASP A 799 -41.87 2.73 -39.32
CA ASP A 799 -41.75 1.27 -39.23
C ASP A 799 -40.95 0.72 -40.42
N TRP A 800 -39.65 0.50 -40.22
CA TRP A 800 -38.84 -0.39 -41.06
C TRP A 800 -37.82 -1.15 -40.20
N LYS A 801 -38.07 -2.43 -39.93
CA LYS A 801 -37.09 -3.33 -39.31
C LYS A 801 -36.13 -3.85 -40.37
N LYS A 802 -34.96 -3.22 -40.50
CA LYS A 802 -33.83 -3.75 -41.26
C LYS A 802 -32.90 -4.54 -40.33
N ALA A 803 -32.96 -5.86 -40.39
CA ALA A 803 -31.93 -6.72 -39.84
C ALA A 803 -30.74 -6.74 -40.81
N VAL A 804 -29.80 -5.81 -40.64
CA VAL A 804 -28.47 -5.90 -41.24
C VAL A 804 -27.46 -5.72 -40.12
N SER A 805 -26.55 -6.69 -40.05
CA SER A 805 -25.36 -6.68 -39.22
C SER A 805 -24.39 -5.59 -39.68
N THR A 806 -23.97 -4.73 -38.75
CA THR A 806 -22.73 -3.97 -38.88
C THR A 806 -21.96 -4.04 -37.58
N ASN A 807 -20.79 -4.68 -37.66
CA ASN A 807 -19.67 -4.45 -36.76
C ASN A 807 -19.24 -2.99 -36.89
N LEU A 808 -19.32 -2.18 -35.83
CA LEU A 808 -18.28 -1.23 -35.43
C LEU A 808 -18.63 -0.60 -34.07
N ALA A 809 -17.58 -0.20 -33.36
CA ALA A 809 -17.58 0.29 -31.99
C ALA A 809 -18.48 1.52 -31.76
N THR A 810 -19.38 1.41 -30.79
CA THR A 810 -19.85 2.52 -29.93
C THR A 810 -20.42 1.88 -28.67
N ALA A 811 -19.59 1.78 -27.63
CA ALA A 811 -20.02 1.27 -26.33
C ALA A 811 -20.81 2.36 -25.61
N THR A 812 -22.13 2.37 -25.78
CA THR A 812 -23.02 3.08 -24.85
C THR A 812 -22.95 2.39 -23.50
N ALA A 813 -22.62 3.15 -22.45
CA ALA A 813 -22.53 2.64 -21.08
C ALA A 813 -23.85 1.97 -20.67
N LEU A 814 -23.79 0.67 -20.38
CA LEU A 814 -24.92 -0.10 -19.85
C LEU A 814 -25.38 0.50 -18.53
N GLN A 815 -26.68 0.78 -18.39
CA GLN A 815 -27.23 1.30 -17.15
C GLN A 815 -27.09 0.23 -16.04
N PRO A 816 -26.84 0.62 -14.77
CA PRO A 816 -26.77 -0.31 -13.66
C PRO A 816 -28.11 -1.03 -13.49
N GLY A 817 -28.16 -2.31 -13.89
CA GLY A 817 -29.39 -3.11 -13.91
C GLY A 817 -29.69 -3.76 -15.24
N ASP A 818 -29.13 -3.27 -16.35
CA ASP A 818 -29.29 -3.91 -17.67
C ASP A 818 -28.60 -5.26 -17.74
N ALA A 819 -27.48 -5.43 -17.03
CA ALA A 819 -26.82 -6.72 -16.86
C ALA A 819 -27.73 -7.72 -16.12
N MET A 820 -28.49 -7.28 -15.10
CA MET A 820 -29.39 -8.11 -14.33
C MET A 820 -30.70 -8.39 -15.09
N ARG A 821 -31.26 -7.40 -15.81
CA ARG A 821 -32.37 -7.61 -16.76
C ARG A 821 -31.99 -8.57 -17.88
N ASN A 822 -30.76 -8.49 -18.40
CA ASN A 822 -30.27 -9.43 -19.41
C ASN A 822 -29.96 -10.82 -18.82
N ALA A 823 -29.59 -10.92 -17.54
CA ALA A 823 -29.39 -12.19 -16.85
C ALA A 823 -30.70 -12.88 -16.42
N LEU A 824 -31.75 -12.10 -16.13
CA LEU A 824 -33.08 -12.57 -15.72
C LEU A 824 -34.03 -12.84 -16.90
N ARG A 825 -33.63 -12.51 -18.13
CA ARG A 825 -34.39 -12.90 -19.32
C ARG A 825 -34.28 -14.42 -19.48
N PRO A 826 -35.37 -15.19 -19.36
CA PRO A 826 -35.33 -16.59 -19.74
C PRO A 826 -34.89 -16.65 -21.21
N GLY A 827 -33.91 -17.52 -21.51
CA GLY A 827 -33.43 -17.70 -22.88
C GLY A 827 -34.62 -17.98 -23.79
N GLN A 828 -34.89 -17.08 -24.73
CA GLN A 828 -35.96 -17.33 -25.70
C GLN A 828 -35.53 -18.54 -26.54
N PRO A 829 -36.37 -19.58 -26.70
CA PRO A 829 -36.04 -20.76 -27.49
C PRO A 829 -36.15 -20.44 -28.99
N GLN A 830 -35.26 -19.55 -29.47
CA GLN A 830 -35.23 -19.04 -30.84
C GLN A 830 -35.00 -20.16 -31.88
N GLY A 831 -34.41 -21.29 -31.47
CA GLY A 831 -34.21 -22.46 -32.32
C GLY A 831 -35.51 -23.04 -32.88
N PHE A 832 -36.68 -22.85 -32.23
CA PHE A 832 -37.96 -23.28 -32.79
C PHE A 832 -38.31 -22.56 -34.09
N GLN A 833 -37.96 -21.27 -34.21
CA GLN A 833 -38.19 -20.49 -35.43
C GLN A 833 -37.31 -20.99 -36.60
N ARG A 834 -36.20 -21.66 -36.28
CA ARG A 834 -35.22 -22.19 -37.25
C ARG A 834 -35.43 -23.68 -37.54
N ARG A 835 -36.52 -24.28 -37.08
CA ARG A 835 -36.81 -25.72 -37.29
C ARG A 835 -37.00 -26.08 -38.75
N GLN A 836 -37.47 -25.14 -39.58
CA GLN A 836 -37.67 -25.35 -41.02
C GLN A 836 -36.34 -25.42 -41.79
N SER A 837 -35.21 -24.95 -41.22
CA SER A 837 -33.89 -24.98 -41.88
C SER A 837 -33.10 -26.27 -41.59
N LEU A 838 -33.67 -27.23 -40.87
CA LEU A 838 -33.01 -28.51 -40.59
C LEU A 838 -33.00 -29.39 -41.84
N GLY A 839 -31.84 -29.96 -42.14
CA GLY A 839 -31.68 -30.94 -43.21
C GLY A 839 -32.53 -32.20 -42.98
N ARG A 840 -32.89 -32.89 -44.07
CA ARG A 840 -33.54 -34.21 -43.97
C ARG A 840 -32.54 -35.23 -43.41
N PRO A 841 -32.97 -36.20 -42.59
CA PRO A 841 -32.10 -37.29 -42.14
C PRO A 841 -31.51 -38.04 -43.34
N VAL A 842 -30.18 -38.09 -43.44
CA VAL A 842 -29.48 -38.83 -44.50
C VAL A 842 -29.22 -40.25 -44.02
N ARG A 843 -29.66 -41.23 -44.82
CA ARG A 843 -29.46 -42.66 -44.59
C ARG A 843 -28.65 -43.23 -45.74
N VAL A 844 -27.58 -43.94 -45.42
CA VAL A 844 -26.71 -44.61 -46.39
C VAL A 844 -26.87 -46.11 -46.21
N GLY A 845 -27.58 -46.75 -47.14
CA GLY A 845 -27.67 -48.21 -47.19
C GLY A 845 -26.53 -48.81 -48.00
N ARG A 846 -26.40 -50.15 -47.98
CA ARG A 846 -25.36 -50.91 -48.69
C ARG A 846 -25.34 -50.76 -50.22
N THR A 847 -26.38 -50.15 -50.81
CA THR A 847 -26.53 -49.90 -52.26
C THR A 847 -26.64 -48.40 -52.56
N ALA A 848 -25.96 -47.55 -51.80
CA ALA A 848 -26.02 -46.10 -51.97
C ALA A 848 -25.29 -45.63 -53.25
N THR A 849 -25.87 -44.65 -53.94
CA THR A 849 -25.21 -43.98 -55.08
C THR A 849 -24.10 -43.05 -54.61
N GLU A 850 -23.07 -42.79 -55.42
CA GLU A 850 -21.95 -41.91 -55.05
C GLU A 850 -22.41 -40.51 -54.59
N THR A 851 -23.49 -40.00 -55.18
CA THR A 851 -24.11 -38.73 -54.77
C THR A 851 -24.70 -38.78 -53.35
N GLN A 852 -25.26 -39.92 -52.93
CA GLN A 852 -25.79 -40.13 -51.57
C GLN A 852 -24.67 -40.31 -50.55
N VAL A 853 -23.59 -41.00 -50.95
CA VAL A 853 -22.37 -41.13 -50.13
C VAL A 853 -21.74 -39.76 -49.90
N GLN A 854 -21.63 -38.95 -50.97
CA GLN A 854 -21.13 -37.58 -50.89
C GLN A 854 -22.01 -36.68 -50.00
N GLU A 855 -23.34 -36.77 -50.14
CA GLU A 855 -24.28 -36.04 -49.28
C GLU A 855 -24.12 -36.44 -47.80
N ALA A 856 -23.93 -37.73 -47.53
CA ALA A 856 -23.72 -38.24 -46.18
C ALA A 856 -22.39 -37.76 -45.57
N LEU A 857 -21.29 -37.80 -46.32
CA LEU A 857 -20.00 -37.27 -45.88
C LEU A 857 -20.13 -35.78 -45.48
N GLU A 858 -20.75 -34.97 -46.34
CA GLU A 858 -20.97 -33.56 -46.05
C GLU A 858 -21.90 -33.34 -44.86
N ALA A 859 -22.94 -34.16 -44.70
CA ALA A 859 -23.84 -34.10 -43.55
C ALA A 859 -23.11 -34.41 -42.24
N VAL A 860 -22.25 -35.44 -42.21
CA VAL A 860 -21.43 -35.81 -41.05
C VAL A 860 -20.49 -34.67 -40.66
N TYR A 861 -19.78 -34.08 -41.64
CA TYR A 861 -18.87 -32.96 -41.38
C TYR A 861 -19.60 -31.71 -40.88
N ARG A 862 -20.74 -31.34 -41.51
CA ARG A 862 -21.55 -30.20 -41.05
C ARG A 862 -22.06 -30.42 -39.63
N GLN A 863 -22.47 -31.63 -39.28
CA GLN A 863 -22.97 -31.96 -37.95
C GLN A 863 -21.85 -31.93 -36.87
N LEU A 864 -20.70 -32.55 -37.12
CA LEU A 864 -19.63 -32.67 -36.11
C LEU A 864 -18.69 -31.46 -36.07
N LEU A 865 -18.46 -30.75 -37.18
CA LEU A 865 -17.49 -29.65 -37.28
C LEU A 865 -18.12 -28.28 -37.55
N ASN A 866 -19.43 -28.20 -37.80
CA ASN A 866 -20.16 -26.98 -38.23
C ASN A 866 -19.67 -26.38 -39.56
N ARG A 867 -18.77 -27.07 -40.25
CA ARG A 867 -18.20 -26.68 -41.54
C ARG A 867 -17.74 -27.92 -42.29
N ILE A 868 -17.60 -27.79 -43.60
CA ILE A 868 -16.87 -28.78 -44.39
C ILE A 868 -15.36 -28.51 -44.20
N PRO A 869 -14.55 -29.52 -43.82
CA PRO A 869 -13.11 -29.36 -43.67
C PRO A 869 -12.44 -29.04 -45.02
N LEU A 870 -11.30 -28.34 -44.94
CA LEU A 870 -10.45 -28.08 -46.11
C LEU A 870 -9.87 -29.40 -46.63
N THR A 871 -9.42 -29.44 -47.89
CA THR A 871 -8.90 -30.66 -48.52
C THR A 871 -7.75 -31.30 -47.73
N ALA A 872 -6.88 -30.49 -47.10
CA ALA A 872 -5.78 -30.96 -46.25
C ALA A 872 -6.21 -31.48 -44.86
N GLU A 873 -7.43 -31.16 -44.42
CA GLU A 873 -7.98 -31.56 -43.12
C GLU A 873 -8.94 -32.76 -43.23
N ARG A 874 -9.22 -33.23 -44.46
CA ARG A 874 -10.12 -34.35 -44.72
C ARG A 874 -9.46 -35.68 -44.40
N LEU A 875 -10.26 -36.61 -43.88
CA LEU A 875 -9.83 -37.98 -43.61
C LEU A 875 -9.98 -38.80 -44.89
N THR A 876 -9.04 -38.64 -45.83
CA THR A 876 -9.10 -39.27 -47.15
C THR A 876 -9.23 -40.79 -47.07
N ASP A 877 -8.59 -41.41 -46.09
CA ASP A 877 -8.60 -42.86 -45.89
C ASP A 877 -9.97 -43.34 -45.40
N ALA A 878 -10.53 -42.67 -44.40
CA ALA A 878 -11.86 -42.96 -43.87
C ALA A 878 -12.97 -42.65 -44.91
N GLU A 879 -12.83 -41.57 -45.68
CA GLU A 879 -13.74 -41.25 -46.79
C GLU A 879 -13.70 -42.34 -47.86
N SER A 880 -12.51 -42.86 -48.19
CA SER A 880 -12.33 -43.93 -49.17
C SER A 880 -12.91 -45.26 -48.68
N GLN A 881 -12.68 -45.60 -47.40
CA GLN A 881 -13.28 -46.78 -46.76
C GLN A 881 -14.81 -46.68 -46.72
N PHE A 882 -15.36 -45.49 -46.44
CA PHE A 882 -16.80 -45.25 -46.46
C PHE A 882 -17.39 -45.35 -47.87
N ARG A 883 -16.71 -44.79 -48.89
CA ARG A 883 -17.09 -44.95 -50.31
C ARG A 883 -17.07 -46.41 -50.78
N ASN A 884 -16.11 -47.20 -50.30
CA ASN A 884 -15.97 -48.61 -50.63
C ASN A 884 -16.90 -49.55 -49.83
N ASN A 885 -17.87 -48.99 -49.07
CA ASN A 885 -18.76 -49.75 -48.18
C ASN A 885 -18.02 -50.60 -47.12
N GLN A 886 -16.81 -50.21 -46.73
CA GLN A 886 -16.02 -50.87 -45.68
C GLN A 886 -16.32 -50.30 -44.28
N LEU A 887 -16.88 -49.08 -44.21
CA LEU A 887 -17.33 -48.45 -42.97
C LEU A 887 -18.83 -48.15 -43.05
N THR A 888 -19.53 -48.39 -41.95
CA THR A 888 -20.88 -47.89 -41.72
C THR A 888 -20.87 -46.39 -41.38
N ALA A 889 -22.03 -45.73 -41.43
CA ALA A 889 -22.14 -44.31 -41.07
C ALA A 889 -21.77 -44.08 -39.59
N ALA A 890 -22.12 -45.03 -38.71
CA ALA A 890 -21.75 -44.98 -37.29
C ALA A 890 -20.24 -45.10 -37.07
N GLU A 891 -19.58 -46.05 -37.75
CA GLU A 891 -18.12 -46.24 -37.65
C GLU A 891 -17.35 -45.06 -38.24
N PHE A 892 -17.83 -44.47 -39.34
CA PHE A 892 -17.25 -43.25 -39.90
C PHE A 892 -17.39 -42.05 -38.94
N VAL A 893 -18.56 -41.91 -38.30
CA VAL A 893 -18.77 -40.89 -37.26
C VAL A 893 -17.84 -41.11 -36.06
N GLU A 894 -17.60 -42.36 -35.66
CA GLU A 894 -16.65 -42.69 -34.59
C GLU A 894 -15.22 -42.31 -34.95
N GLN A 895 -14.75 -42.66 -36.15
CA GLN A 895 -13.43 -42.26 -36.63
C GLN A 895 -13.27 -40.73 -36.69
N LEU A 896 -14.30 -40.00 -37.16
CA LEU A 896 -14.25 -38.54 -37.19
C LEU A 896 -14.29 -37.93 -35.78
N ALA A 897 -15.07 -38.50 -34.87
CA ALA A 897 -15.19 -38.01 -33.51
C ALA A 897 -13.92 -38.27 -32.67
N THR A 898 -13.16 -39.32 -32.97
CA THR A 898 -11.87 -39.62 -32.32
C THR A 898 -10.71 -38.77 -32.86
N THR A 899 -10.88 -38.15 -34.04
CA THR A 899 -9.87 -37.30 -34.68
C THR A 899 -9.57 -36.01 -33.90
N ASP A 900 -8.32 -35.54 -33.99
CA ASP A 900 -7.84 -34.31 -33.35
C ASP A 900 -8.68 -33.07 -33.67
N LEU A 901 -9.25 -32.94 -34.87
CA LEU A 901 -10.06 -31.78 -35.25
C LEU A 901 -11.31 -31.62 -34.36
N PHE A 902 -12.03 -32.71 -34.11
CA PHE A 902 -13.20 -32.69 -33.24
C PHE A 902 -12.80 -32.58 -31.76
N GLN A 903 -11.73 -33.29 -31.37
CA GLN A 903 -11.24 -33.27 -30.00
C GLN A 903 -10.69 -31.89 -29.60
N GLN A 904 -9.95 -31.22 -30.48
CA GLN A 904 -9.46 -29.85 -30.28
C GLN A 904 -10.62 -28.85 -30.19
N ARG A 905 -11.68 -29.03 -31.00
CA ARG A 905 -12.90 -28.20 -30.90
C ARG A 905 -13.49 -28.28 -29.48
N LEU A 906 -13.62 -29.47 -28.91
CA LEU A 906 -14.13 -29.66 -27.56
C LEU A 906 -13.15 -29.19 -26.46
N ASN A 907 -11.84 -29.34 -26.67
CA ASN A 907 -10.81 -28.87 -25.74
C ASN A 907 -10.75 -27.35 -25.60
N ARG A 908 -11.04 -26.60 -26.67
CA ARG A 908 -11.10 -25.13 -26.65
C ARG A 908 -12.32 -24.58 -25.90
N MET A 909 -13.25 -25.44 -25.45
CA MET A 909 -14.46 -25.05 -24.73
C MET A 909 -14.38 -25.38 -23.24
N ALA A 910 -15.02 -24.55 -22.41
CA ALA A 910 -15.20 -24.84 -20.98
C ALA A 910 -15.88 -26.21 -20.79
N PRO A 911 -15.58 -26.99 -19.73
CA PRO A 911 -16.02 -28.39 -19.62
C PRO A 911 -17.53 -28.60 -19.78
N LEU A 912 -18.37 -27.78 -19.12
CA LEU A 912 -19.84 -27.84 -19.25
C LEU A 912 -20.33 -27.51 -20.67
N ARG A 913 -19.65 -26.57 -21.34
CA ARG A 913 -19.91 -26.19 -22.72
C ARG A 913 -19.49 -27.28 -23.71
N ALA A 914 -18.38 -27.96 -23.43
CA ALA A 914 -17.92 -29.09 -24.22
C ALA A 914 -18.88 -30.27 -24.12
N ALA A 915 -19.41 -30.57 -22.93
CA ALA A 915 -20.43 -31.60 -22.74
C ALA A 915 -21.68 -31.29 -23.57
N SER A 916 -22.25 -30.09 -23.42
CA SER A 916 -23.44 -29.70 -24.20
C SER A 916 -23.20 -29.67 -25.71
N ALA A 917 -22.00 -29.28 -26.17
CA ALA A 917 -21.62 -29.34 -27.59
C ALA A 917 -21.52 -30.79 -28.11
N ALA A 918 -20.97 -31.71 -27.31
CA ALA A 918 -20.83 -33.12 -27.69
C ALA A 918 -22.20 -33.80 -27.86
N TYR A 919 -23.13 -33.57 -26.92
CA TYR A 919 -24.50 -34.13 -27.02
C TYR A 919 -25.28 -33.55 -28.21
N LEU A 920 -25.12 -32.25 -28.52
CA LEU A 920 -25.77 -31.66 -29.69
C LEU A 920 -25.22 -32.21 -31.00
N ALA A 921 -23.90 -32.42 -31.07
CA ALA A 921 -23.24 -32.94 -32.27
C ALA A 921 -23.55 -34.43 -32.50
N LEU A 922 -23.45 -35.26 -31.47
CA LEU A 922 -23.51 -36.73 -31.59
C LEU A 922 -24.92 -37.30 -31.38
N LEU A 923 -25.69 -36.78 -30.42
CA LEU A 923 -27.04 -37.29 -30.09
C LEU A 923 -28.17 -36.41 -30.64
N GLY A 924 -27.83 -35.23 -31.18
CA GLY A 924 -28.78 -34.33 -31.81
C GLY A 924 -29.75 -33.65 -30.84
N ARG A 925 -29.43 -33.62 -29.53
CA ARG A 925 -30.25 -33.00 -28.47
C ARG A 925 -29.37 -32.42 -27.36
N ALA A 926 -29.95 -31.58 -26.51
CA ALA A 926 -29.30 -31.13 -25.29
C ALA A 926 -29.17 -32.27 -24.26
N ALA A 927 -28.13 -32.20 -23.42
CA ALA A 927 -27.91 -33.11 -22.31
C ALA A 927 -28.71 -32.71 -21.07
N GLU A 928 -29.11 -33.70 -20.27
CA GLU A 928 -29.63 -33.49 -18.94
C GLU A 928 -28.53 -33.25 -17.91
N PRO A 929 -28.81 -32.62 -16.75
CA PRO A 929 -27.78 -32.33 -15.74
C PRO A 929 -26.99 -33.57 -15.27
N HIS A 930 -27.66 -34.72 -15.15
CA HIS A 930 -27.02 -35.98 -14.74
C HIS A 930 -26.14 -36.60 -15.84
N GLU A 931 -26.51 -36.37 -17.11
CA GLU A 931 -25.74 -36.79 -18.29
C GLU A 931 -24.47 -35.95 -18.46
N VAL A 932 -24.58 -34.64 -18.20
CA VAL A 932 -23.43 -33.71 -18.19
C VAL A 932 -22.44 -34.10 -17.10
N SER A 933 -22.91 -34.42 -15.88
CA SER A 933 -22.02 -34.84 -14.81
C SER A 933 -21.34 -36.18 -15.10
N ARG A 934 -22.05 -37.16 -15.69
CA ARG A 934 -21.44 -38.42 -16.17
C ARG A 934 -20.37 -38.18 -17.23
N PHE A 935 -20.67 -37.38 -18.26
CA PHE A 935 -19.71 -37.06 -19.31
C PHE A 935 -18.44 -36.39 -18.76
N LEU A 936 -18.59 -35.46 -17.81
CA LEU A 936 -17.45 -34.80 -17.16
C LEU A 936 -16.65 -35.74 -16.26
N ALA A 937 -17.32 -36.66 -15.56
CA ALA A 937 -16.65 -37.67 -14.74
C ALA A 937 -15.84 -38.67 -15.57
N ILE A 938 -16.35 -39.07 -16.75
CA ILE A 938 -15.61 -39.94 -17.67
C ILE A 938 -14.45 -39.17 -18.29
N ARG A 939 -14.69 -37.91 -18.72
CA ARG A 939 -13.65 -37.05 -19.28
C ARG A 939 -12.49 -36.82 -18.31
N SER A 940 -12.77 -36.64 -17.02
CA SER A 940 -11.72 -36.43 -16.01
C SER A 940 -10.95 -37.69 -15.65
N LYS A 941 -11.61 -38.87 -15.66
CA LYS A 941 -10.98 -40.15 -15.28
C LYS A 941 -10.26 -40.85 -16.42
N ARG A 942 -10.85 -40.86 -17.63
CA ARG A 942 -10.42 -41.69 -18.77
C ARG A 942 -10.06 -40.86 -20.01
N GLY A 943 -10.18 -39.53 -19.93
CA GLY A 943 -9.90 -38.62 -21.03
C GLY A 943 -11.11 -38.34 -21.93
N GLN A 944 -10.94 -37.38 -22.83
CA GLN A 944 -12.04 -36.85 -23.65
C GLN A 944 -12.50 -37.82 -24.74
N VAL A 945 -11.58 -38.58 -25.34
CA VAL A 945 -11.89 -39.58 -26.36
C VAL A 945 -12.81 -40.66 -25.79
N ALA A 946 -12.49 -41.18 -24.61
CA ALA A 946 -13.32 -42.17 -23.91
C ALA A 946 -14.72 -41.63 -23.57
N ALA A 947 -14.84 -40.33 -23.23
CA ALA A 947 -16.14 -39.71 -22.95
C ALA A 947 -17.00 -39.55 -24.23
N VAL A 948 -16.38 -39.33 -25.38
CA VAL A 948 -17.06 -39.28 -26.69
C VAL A 948 -17.48 -40.68 -27.14
N GLN A 949 -16.63 -41.69 -26.94
CA GLN A 949 -16.94 -43.09 -27.21
C GLN A 949 -18.09 -43.62 -26.34
N ASP A 950 -18.20 -43.22 -25.07
CA ASP A 950 -19.36 -43.57 -24.21
C ASP A 950 -20.70 -43.05 -24.79
N LEU A 951 -20.69 -41.91 -25.49
CA LEU A 951 -21.89 -41.39 -26.16
C LEU A 951 -22.25 -42.18 -27.42
N LEU A 952 -21.25 -42.57 -28.22
CA LEU A 952 -21.46 -43.35 -29.44
C LEU A 952 -21.92 -44.78 -29.15
N ASN A 953 -21.37 -45.38 -28.08
CA ASN A 953 -21.74 -46.72 -27.61
C ASN A 953 -23.02 -46.74 -26.77
N SER A 954 -23.69 -45.59 -26.61
CA SER A 954 -24.95 -45.53 -25.86
C SER A 954 -26.08 -46.24 -26.61
N SER A 955 -26.96 -46.90 -25.87
CA SER A 955 -28.18 -47.51 -26.44
C SER A 955 -29.08 -46.48 -27.12
N GLU A 956 -28.99 -45.22 -26.71
CA GLU A 956 -29.70 -44.11 -27.34
C GLU A 956 -29.17 -43.78 -28.73
N TYR A 957 -27.84 -43.77 -28.92
CA TYR A 957 -27.26 -43.56 -30.24
C TYR A 957 -27.67 -44.68 -31.20
N ALA A 958 -27.60 -45.94 -30.73
CA ALA A 958 -28.01 -47.11 -31.50
C ALA A 958 -29.50 -47.09 -31.91
N THR A 959 -30.40 -46.66 -31.01
CA THR A 959 -31.84 -46.59 -31.30
C THR A 959 -32.22 -45.38 -32.15
N ALA A 960 -31.52 -44.25 -32.01
CA ALA A 960 -31.85 -43.02 -32.73
C ALA A 960 -31.31 -42.98 -34.17
N PHE A 961 -30.11 -43.52 -34.39
CA PHE A 961 -29.41 -43.44 -35.68
C PHE A 961 -29.10 -44.81 -36.29
N GLY A 962 -28.90 -45.84 -35.47
CA GLY A 962 -28.46 -47.15 -35.96
C GLY A 962 -27.09 -47.07 -36.64
N GLN A 963 -26.78 -48.03 -37.51
CA GLN A 963 -25.49 -48.07 -38.23
C GLN A 963 -25.46 -47.20 -39.50
N ASP A 964 -26.63 -46.94 -40.09
CA ASP A 964 -26.76 -46.39 -41.45
C ASP A 964 -27.26 -44.94 -41.50
N THR A 965 -27.67 -44.35 -40.36
CA THR A 965 -28.17 -42.95 -40.33
C THR A 965 -27.11 -42.01 -39.78
N VAL A 966 -26.86 -40.92 -40.50
CA VAL A 966 -25.97 -39.85 -40.04
C VAL A 966 -26.62 -39.08 -38.87
N PRO A 967 -25.87 -38.72 -37.81
CA PRO A 967 -26.40 -37.89 -36.73
C PRO A 967 -26.98 -36.56 -37.23
N PHE A 968 -28.17 -36.22 -36.77
CA PHE A 968 -28.84 -34.96 -37.10
C PHE A 968 -29.56 -34.40 -35.86
N LEU A 969 -29.88 -33.11 -35.87
CA LEU A 969 -30.55 -32.46 -34.75
C LEU A 969 -32.02 -32.91 -34.64
N ARG A 970 -32.30 -33.81 -33.68
CA ARG A 970 -33.64 -34.36 -33.41
C ARG A 970 -34.36 -33.71 -32.23
N GLY A 971 -33.63 -33.12 -31.28
CA GLY A 971 -34.17 -32.61 -30.02
C GLY A 971 -35.05 -31.35 -30.12
N LEU A 972 -35.34 -30.86 -31.34
CA LEU A 972 -36.35 -29.82 -31.59
C LEU A 972 -37.75 -30.38 -31.85
N ARG A 973 -37.88 -31.72 -31.96
CA ARG A 973 -39.16 -32.42 -32.06
C ARG A 973 -39.48 -33.03 -30.70
N THR A 974 -40.75 -33.03 -30.31
CA THR A 974 -41.23 -33.77 -29.14
C THR A 974 -41.31 -35.25 -29.50
N ALA A 975 -40.70 -36.12 -28.70
CA ALA A 975 -40.77 -37.57 -28.84
C ALA A 975 -41.19 -38.24 -27.52
N PRO A 976 -41.84 -39.41 -27.54
CA PRO A 976 -42.16 -40.17 -26.32
C PRO A 976 -40.89 -40.43 -25.51
N GLY A 977 -40.92 -40.14 -24.21
CA GLY A 977 -39.77 -40.32 -23.30
C GLY A 977 -38.76 -39.16 -23.26
N GLN A 978 -38.88 -38.12 -24.10
CA GLN A 978 -38.01 -36.94 -24.03
C GLN A 978 -38.64 -35.83 -23.17
N PRO A 979 -37.96 -35.33 -22.12
CA PRO A 979 -38.53 -34.28 -21.29
C PRO A 979 -38.58 -32.94 -22.03
N LEU A 980 -39.64 -32.17 -21.74
CA LEU A 980 -39.88 -30.85 -22.35
C LEU A 980 -38.74 -29.86 -22.08
N THR A 981 -38.06 -30.00 -20.93
CA THR A 981 -36.88 -29.22 -20.57
C THR A 981 -35.74 -29.43 -21.56
N THR A 982 -35.52 -30.67 -21.99
CA THR A 982 -34.50 -31.00 -23.00
C THR A 982 -34.86 -30.43 -24.37
N VAL A 983 -36.14 -30.44 -24.76
CA VAL A 983 -36.61 -29.83 -26.02
C VAL A 983 -36.40 -28.31 -25.99
N ASN A 984 -36.83 -27.65 -24.92
CA ASN A 984 -36.66 -26.20 -24.75
C ASN A 984 -35.18 -25.81 -24.67
N ARG A 985 -34.34 -26.61 -24.01
CA ARG A 985 -32.89 -26.38 -23.94
C ARG A 985 -32.23 -26.58 -25.30
N THR A 986 -32.63 -27.61 -26.05
CA THR A 986 -32.14 -27.81 -27.42
C THR A 986 -32.51 -26.62 -28.30
N ALA A 987 -33.73 -26.10 -28.18
CA ALA A 987 -34.17 -24.90 -28.91
C ALA A 987 -33.48 -23.60 -28.46
N ALA A 988 -33.05 -23.50 -27.20
CA ALA A 988 -32.26 -22.37 -26.71
C ALA A 988 -30.79 -22.43 -27.18
N LEU A 989 -30.22 -23.63 -27.29
CA LEU A 989 -28.83 -23.83 -27.69
C LEU A 989 -28.64 -23.79 -29.22
N TYR A 990 -29.63 -24.21 -29.99
CA TYR A 990 -29.55 -24.27 -31.44
C TYR A 990 -29.66 -22.88 -32.08
N ALA A 991 -28.56 -22.42 -32.69
CA ALA A 991 -28.48 -21.15 -33.40
C ALA A 991 -28.43 -21.29 -34.94
N GLY A 992 -28.90 -22.40 -35.51
CA GLY A 992 -28.85 -22.68 -36.97
C GLY A 992 -27.71 -23.63 -37.37
N ASN A 993 -27.55 -23.91 -38.67
CA ASN A 993 -26.60 -24.93 -39.17
C ASN A 993 -25.12 -24.62 -38.86
N ALA A 994 -24.75 -23.34 -38.70
CA ALA A 994 -23.41 -22.93 -38.24
C ALA A 994 -23.27 -22.89 -36.70
N GLY A 995 -24.36 -23.14 -35.97
CA GLY A 995 -24.56 -22.82 -34.56
C GLY A 995 -24.75 -24.01 -33.62
N LEU A 996 -24.20 -25.19 -33.93
CA LEU A 996 -24.18 -26.34 -32.99
C LEU A 996 -23.14 -26.16 -31.86
N THR A 997 -22.37 -25.06 -31.86
CA THR A 997 -21.57 -24.64 -30.71
C THR A 997 -22.44 -23.78 -29.78
N PRO A 998 -22.74 -24.23 -28.55
CA PRO A 998 -23.58 -23.49 -27.63
C PRO A 998 -22.91 -22.15 -27.28
N SER A 999 -23.69 -21.07 -27.13
CA SER A 999 -23.16 -19.77 -26.73
C SER A 999 -22.56 -19.83 -25.30
N PRO A 1000 -21.56 -19.01 -24.96
CA PRO A 1000 -20.96 -19.01 -23.62
C PRO A 1000 -21.99 -18.78 -22.50
N LYS A 1001 -23.09 -18.07 -22.79
CA LYS A 1001 -24.16 -17.75 -21.84
C LYS A 1001 -25.24 -18.84 -21.74
N GLY A 1002 -25.42 -19.69 -22.76
CA GLY A 1002 -26.45 -20.73 -22.77
C GLY A 1002 -25.99 -22.11 -22.27
N ALA A 1003 -24.68 -22.30 -22.09
CA ALA A 1003 -24.10 -23.56 -21.64
C ALA A 1003 -24.26 -23.82 -20.12
N LEU A 1004 -24.55 -22.77 -19.35
CA LEU A 1004 -25.01 -22.84 -17.95
C LEU A 1004 -26.53 -22.95 -17.96
#